data_AF-A0A8H5G0B5-F1
#
_entry.id   AF-A0A8H5G0B5-F1
#
_cell.length_a   1.000
_cell.length_b   1.000
_cell.length_c   1.000
_cell.angle_alpha   90.00
_cell.angle_beta   90.00
_cell.angle_gamma   90.00
#
_symmetry.space_group_name_H-M   'P 1'
#
loop_
_entity.id
_entity.type
_entity.pdbx_description
1 polymer ?
#
loop_
_entity_poly.entity_id
_entity_poly.type
_entity_poly.pdbx_seq_one_letter_code
_entity_poly.pdbx_strand_id
1 'polypeptide(L)'
;MWPIYMYFGNQSKYDRSRPSAFAAHHIAYIPKLSEDFKGWYQEQYGCTPTEAVMTFMRREIPHAIYAELFDKDFMNAYRDGIILRCGNKVTRSMFPRLFTWSADYPEKMLLICCKCLGLHPCGECNISKDKIFRLGTVLDRGTWDRLRRQDSELRQNKVERARELIFKKGYSILSKAIDYLLGDHSWMPTRNTFSTLFYKFGFNFYNIIVSDVLHEFELASGRPSSHILFVYSTLLINKNVSLLQNLAARDYEDFLQVSLPVFEGLFGIHDKNVQDLLFNLTAVHSFAKLRLHSDPALQTLDQHTTQLGKSLRTFKNHVCPDFATKELAKEAGAREQRRAKQQERQGAGNKGKEVSQKKADKTKTFSLSTYKVHAIGSYTRFISLFGTTDSYSTQVGELEHRRIKRFYSRTNKVFRYVRQVTNQERRVRIVKSIERRLEDQQKSKAAEAENSKIQDSSNPCIPFEHEDPLPIADPTSHYQVSMTRSHRLPIMPWLDKHEDDRAVNHFLRKLRTHVFCRLTGECDEESVTPSDQRTCIHNNNDRMYVHKVLRINYTTYDQRRCQDSINPRTHSDVMVLSPNDVDDDEPYLYARVIGIYHVEAGLRNDPQNSSSKRIDFLWVRWYVSADNRSCWKSRRLPQVGFVDGSDDGAFGFLDPAQVIRAVHLLPNFKEGRVSTILGLPWPVELMKKIKTTSDIISICIFADRDMMIRFCPELTLGTHIASVVPDPPDSSDIEDNSDSSEEIEEEEEEQDEETLDDASHSEGESDRESIDSDRYTEGEGSDYGYDTGGSDEEDVENIEDNQFDVEPNIGPEDGEEPFNHDVEILDIEGFSAL
;
A
#
# COMPACT_ATOMS: atom_id res chain seq x y z
N MET A 1 -14.16 -19.66 -12.77
CA MET A 1 -13.00 -20.54 -12.89
C MET A 1 -11.86 -19.80 -12.22
N TRP A 2 -11.12 -20.46 -11.34
CA TRP A 2 -10.05 -19.81 -10.57
C TRP A 2 -8.70 -20.21 -11.15
N PRO A 3 -7.89 -19.28 -11.68
CA PRO A 3 -6.56 -19.62 -12.15
C PRO A 3 -5.63 -19.88 -10.96
N ILE A 4 -4.67 -20.78 -11.16
CA ILE A 4 -3.56 -20.98 -10.25
C ILE A 4 -2.31 -20.42 -10.94
N TYR A 5 -1.70 -19.43 -10.30
CA TYR A 5 -0.45 -18.83 -10.73
C TYR A 5 0.71 -19.39 -9.93
N MET A 6 1.83 -19.61 -10.60
CA MET A 6 3.10 -19.98 -10.00
C MET A 6 4.13 -18.90 -10.32
N TYR A 7 4.88 -18.52 -9.30
CA TYR A 7 6.03 -17.63 -9.41
C TYR A 7 7.25 -18.32 -8.83
N PHE A 8 8.44 -18.10 -9.41
CA PHE A 8 9.68 -18.65 -8.89
C PHE A 8 10.25 -17.75 -7.80
N GLY A 9 10.39 -18.25 -6.57
CA GLY A 9 10.94 -17.48 -5.44
C GLY A 9 12.37 -16.97 -5.66
N ASN A 10 13.17 -17.70 -6.46
CA ASN A 10 14.54 -17.30 -6.83
C ASN A 10 14.58 -16.18 -7.89
N GLN A 11 13.44 -15.76 -8.43
CA GLN A 11 13.35 -14.61 -9.31
C GLN A 11 13.13 -13.35 -8.47
N SER A 12 13.83 -12.27 -8.85
CA SER A 12 13.69 -10.95 -8.23
C SER A 12 12.22 -10.59 -8.04
N LYS A 13 11.84 -10.19 -6.82
CA LYS A 13 10.46 -9.76 -6.52
C LYS A 13 10.01 -8.59 -7.40
N TYR A 14 10.95 -7.78 -7.88
CA TYR A 14 10.69 -6.66 -8.77
C TYR A 14 10.26 -7.15 -10.16
N ASP A 15 10.94 -8.16 -10.71
CA ASP A 15 10.47 -8.81 -11.93
C ASP A 15 9.13 -9.51 -11.72
N ARG A 16 8.94 -10.16 -10.56
CA ARG A 16 7.68 -10.83 -10.26
C ARG A 16 6.50 -9.87 -10.19
N SER A 17 6.72 -8.69 -9.63
CA SER A 17 5.71 -7.63 -9.47
C SER A 17 5.41 -6.89 -10.77
N ARG A 18 6.24 -7.08 -11.82
CA ARG A 18 6.10 -6.44 -13.12
C ARG A 18 5.37 -7.34 -14.12
N PRO A 19 4.11 -7.04 -14.51
CA PRO A 19 3.36 -7.88 -15.44
C PRO A 19 4.04 -8.06 -16.80
N SER A 20 4.79 -7.06 -17.26
CA SER A 20 5.55 -7.12 -18.51
C SER A 20 6.80 -8.00 -18.45
N ALA A 21 7.25 -8.42 -17.26
CA ALA A 21 8.34 -9.39 -17.13
C ALA A 21 7.89 -10.82 -17.51
N PHE A 22 6.59 -11.10 -17.52
CA PHE A 22 6.01 -12.45 -17.72
C PHE A 22 6.52 -13.48 -16.71
N ALA A 23 6.74 -13.03 -15.47
CA ALA A 23 7.16 -13.89 -14.36
C ALA A 23 6.03 -14.78 -13.81
N ALA A 24 4.77 -14.46 -14.12
CA ALA A 24 3.59 -15.23 -13.72
C ALA A 24 3.38 -16.44 -14.64
N HIS A 25 3.42 -17.66 -14.09
CA HIS A 25 3.16 -18.89 -14.82
C HIS A 25 1.75 -19.43 -14.51
N HIS A 26 0.91 -19.54 -15.53
CA HIS A 26 -0.43 -20.13 -15.40
C HIS A 26 -0.30 -21.66 -15.41
N ILE A 27 -0.49 -22.30 -14.26
CA ILE A 27 -0.28 -23.74 -14.13
C ILE A 27 -1.58 -24.55 -14.21
N ALA A 28 -2.69 -24.00 -13.71
CA ALA A 28 -3.98 -24.70 -13.71
C ALA A 28 -5.16 -23.74 -13.61
N TYR A 29 -6.36 -24.28 -13.84
CA TYR A 29 -7.61 -23.58 -13.67
C TYR A 29 -8.60 -24.47 -12.92
N ILE A 30 -9.09 -24.02 -11.77
CA ILE A 30 -10.09 -24.74 -10.97
C ILE A 30 -11.49 -24.49 -11.58
N PRO A 31 -12.15 -25.53 -12.11
CA PRO A 31 -13.49 -25.43 -12.66
C PRO A 31 -14.51 -25.32 -11.53
N LYS A 32 -15.69 -24.82 -11.88
CA LYS A 32 -16.87 -24.87 -11.01
C LYS A 32 -17.41 -26.31 -11.02
N LEU A 33 -18.07 -26.73 -9.93
CA LEU A 33 -18.77 -28.02 -9.91
C LEU A 33 -19.75 -28.07 -11.09
N SER A 34 -19.75 -29.17 -11.85
CA SER A 34 -20.60 -29.32 -13.04
C SER A 34 -22.08 -29.15 -12.69
N GLU A 35 -22.84 -28.47 -13.55
CA GLU A 35 -24.29 -28.36 -13.40
C GLU A 35 -24.98 -29.73 -13.48
N ASP A 36 -24.39 -30.67 -14.24
CA ASP A 36 -24.87 -32.05 -14.39
C ASP A 36 -24.74 -32.88 -13.10
N PHE A 37 -23.94 -32.42 -12.13
CA PHE A 37 -23.72 -33.16 -10.89
C PHE A 37 -25.02 -33.43 -10.12
N LYS A 38 -25.95 -32.48 -10.13
CA LYS A 38 -27.25 -32.67 -9.47
C LYS A 38 -28.05 -33.80 -10.11
N GLY A 39 -28.06 -33.85 -11.44
CA GLY A 39 -28.74 -34.90 -12.21
C GLY A 39 -28.11 -36.26 -11.96
N TRP A 40 -26.78 -36.35 -12.05
CA TRP A 40 -26.03 -37.57 -11.75
C TRP A 40 -26.30 -38.05 -10.31
N TYR A 41 -26.25 -37.15 -9.32
CA TYR A 41 -26.49 -37.50 -7.92
C TYR A 41 -27.91 -38.04 -7.71
N GLN A 42 -28.91 -37.41 -8.34
CA GLN A 42 -30.30 -37.86 -8.26
C GLN A 42 -30.51 -39.22 -8.93
N GLU A 43 -29.85 -39.48 -10.06
CA GLU A 43 -29.89 -40.77 -10.74
C GLU A 43 -29.26 -41.89 -9.89
N GLN A 44 -28.13 -41.61 -9.24
CA GLN A 44 -27.40 -42.62 -8.44
C GLN A 44 -28.03 -42.88 -7.07
N TYR A 45 -28.52 -41.84 -6.39
CA TYR A 45 -28.96 -41.93 -4.99
C TYR A 45 -30.47 -41.78 -4.80
N GLY A 46 -31.23 -41.53 -5.87
CA GLY A 46 -32.69 -41.38 -5.83
C GLY A 46 -33.19 -40.11 -5.11
N CYS A 47 -32.29 -39.22 -4.69
CA CYS A 47 -32.61 -37.98 -3.99
C CYS A 47 -31.75 -36.83 -4.52
N THR A 48 -32.23 -35.59 -4.37
CA THR A 48 -31.43 -34.41 -4.75
C THR A 48 -30.32 -34.16 -3.72
N PRO A 49 -29.13 -33.73 -4.14
CA PRO A 49 -28.06 -33.44 -3.21
C PRO A 49 -28.43 -32.24 -2.34
N THR A 50 -28.20 -32.34 -1.04
CA THR A 50 -28.37 -31.21 -0.11
C THR A 50 -27.34 -30.13 -0.39
N GLU A 51 -27.61 -28.89 0.08
CA GLU A 51 -26.66 -27.78 -0.02
C GLU A 51 -25.32 -28.11 0.66
N ALA A 52 -25.36 -28.84 1.79
CA ALA A 52 -24.16 -29.32 2.48
C ALA A 52 -23.33 -30.30 1.62
N VAL A 53 -23.98 -31.21 0.90
CA VAL A 53 -23.30 -32.12 -0.05
C VAL A 53 -22.71 -31.34 -1.21
N MET A 54 -23.45 -30.40 -1.79
CA MET A 54 -22.95 -29.52 -2.86
C MET A 54 -21.71 -28.75 -2.42
N THR A 55 -21.74 -28.15 -1.22
CA THR A 55 -20.61 -27.42 -0.63
C THR A 55 -19.42 -28.34 -0.36
N PHE A 56 -19.66 -29.53 0.19
CA PHE A 56 -18.60 -30.54 0.38
C PHE A 56 -17.92 -30.92 -0.93
N MET A 57 -18.69 -31.19 -1.99
CA MET A 57 -18.14 -31.55 -3.29
C MET A 57 -17.34 -30.42 -3.92
N ARG A 58 -17.82 -29.16 -3.82
CA ARG A 58 -17.04 -27.98 -4.25
C ARG A 58 -15.70 -27.88 -3.52
N ARG A 59 -15.63 -28.30 -2.26
CA ARG A 59 -14.39 -28.30 -1.45
C ARG A 59 -13.42 -29.42 -1.83
N GLU A 60 -13.89 -30.54 -2.36
CA GLU A 60 -13.03 -31.65 -2.81
C GLU A 60 -12.35 -31.34 -4.16
N ILE A 61 -12.99 -30.55 -5.05
CA ILE A 61 -12.46 -30.26 -6.40
C ILE A 61 -11.05 -29.66 -6.39
N PRO A 62 -10.74 -28.59 -5.61
CA PRO A 62 -9.38 -28.04 -5.57
C PRO A 62 -8.34 -29.08 -5.17
N HIS A 63 -8.63 -29.91 -4.16
CA HIS A 63 -7.71 -30.94 -3.68
C HIS A 63 -7.51 -32.06 -4.70
N ALA A 64 -8.55 -32.45 -5.44
CA ALA A 64 -8.40 -33.35 -6.57
C ALA A 64 -7.47 -32.77 -7.65
N ILE A 65 -7.59 -31.47 -7.96
CA ILE A 65 -6.72 -30.80 -8.94
C ILE A 65 -5.28 -30.69 -8.42
N TYR A 66 -5.07 -30.39 -7.14
CA TYR A 66 -3.74 -30.42 -6.55
C TYR A 66 -3.12 -31.82 -6.60
N ALA A 67 -3.92 -32.88 -6.49
CA ALA A 67 -3.40 -34.24 -6.58
C ALA A 67 -2.92 -34.56 -8.00
N GLU A 68 -3.59 -34.03 -9.02
CA GLU A 68 -3.14 -34.12 -10.42
C GLU A 68 -1.91 -33.25 -10.71
N LEU A 69 -1.79 -32.09 -10.06
CA LEU A 69 -0.62 -31.21 -10.21
C LEU A 69 0.63 -31.77 -9.51
N PHE A 70 0.46 -32.38 -8.34
CA PHE A 70 1.53 -33.04 -7.60
C PHE A 70 1.62 -34.52 -7.98
N ASP A 71 1.77 -34.74 -9.27
CA ASP A 71 1.90 -36.07 -9.85
C ASP A 71 3.19 -36.77 -9.38
N LYS A 72 3.36 -38.01 -9.84
CA LYS A 72 4.52 -38.84 -9.47
C LYS A 72 5.85 -38.17 -9.86
N ASP A 73 5.90 -37.51 -11.01
CA ASP A 73 7.13 -36.89 -11.51
C ASP A 73 7.50 -35.66 -10.69
N PHE A 74 6.52 -34.83 -10.32
CA PHE A 74 6.71 -33.73 -9.39
C PHE A 74 7.20 -34.24 -8.03
N MET A 75 6.58 -35.30 -7.50
CA MET A 75 6.98 -35.83 -6.18
C MET A 75 8.37 -36.49 -6.19
N ASN A 76 8.79 -37.06 -7.32
CA ASN A 76 10.17 -37.52 -7.51
C ASN A 76 11.12 -36.33 -7.55
N ALA A 77 10.81 -35.29 -8.33
CA ALA A 77 11.58 -34.05 -8.37
C ALA A 77 11.67 -33.37 -7.00
N TYR A 78 10.60 -33.37 -6.21
CA TYR A 78 10.57 -32.83 -4.85
C TYR A 78 11.49 -33.58 -3.89
N ARG A 79 11.61 -34.91 -4.05
CA ARG A 79 12.45 -35.75 -3.20
C ARG A 79 13.91 -35.74 -3.63
N ASP A 80 14.15 -35.99 -4.90
CA ASP A 80 15.47 -36.33 -5.45
C ASP A 80 16.12 -35.15 -6.18
N GLY A 81 15.35 -34.10 -6.45
CA GLY A 81 15.80 -32.93 -7.22
C GLY A 81 15.76 -33.16 -8.73
N ILE A 82 15.98 -32.10 -9.48
CA ILE A 82 16.08 -32.10 -10.95
C ILE A 82 17.48 -31.59 -11.30
N ILE A 83 18.22 -32.36 -12.09
CA ILE A 83 19.54 -31.96 -12.57
C ILE A 83 19.36 -31.02 -13.77
N LEU A 84 19.75 -29.77 -13.61
CA LEU A 84 19.62 -28.73 -14.64
C LEU A 84 20.95 -28.01 -14.89
N ARG A 85 21.29 -27.82 -16.17
CA ARG A 85 22.39 -26.95 -16.58
C ARG A 85 21.91 -25.50 -16.60
N CYS A 86 22.42 -24.68 -15.69
CA CYS A 86 22.02 -23.28 -15.53
C CYS A 86 22.62 -22.39 -16.65
N GLY A 87 22.13 -21.14 -16.75
CA GLY A 87 22.61 -20.16 -17.75
C GLY A 87 24.11 -19.85 -17.65
N ASN A 88 24.69 -19.95 -16.45
CA ASN A 88 26.14 -19.85 -16.24
C ASN A 88 26.92 -21.14 -16.56
N LYS A 89 26.30 -22.09 -17.30
CA LYS A 89 26.87 -23.38 -17.73
C LYS A 89 27.18 -24.38 -16.62
N VAL A 90 26.94 -24.04 -15.35
CA VAL A 90 27.10 -24.94 -14.19
C VAL A 90 25.86 -25.81 -14.03
N THR A 91 26.07 -27.11 -13.84
CA THR A 91 25.00 -28.07 -13.55
C THR A 91 24.68 -28.07 -12.06
N ARG A 92 23.41 -27.91 -11.69
CA ARG A 92 22.94 -27.91 -10.30
C ARG A 92 21.79 -28.91 -10.15
N SER A 93 21.71 -29.55 -9.00
CA SER A 93 20.49 -30.24 -8.58
C SER A 93 19.54 -29.23 -7.95
N MET A 94 18.38 -29.04 -8.56
CA MET A 94 17.35 -28.08 -8.12
C MET A 94 16.17 -28.81 -7.49
N PHE A 95 15.77 -28.40 -6.30
CA PHE A 95 14.63 -28.98 -5.59
C PHE A 95 13.43 -28.03 -5.66
N PRO A 96 12.30 -28.44 -6.24
CA PRO A 96 11.08 -27.65 -6.16
C PRO A 96 10.61 -27.64 -4.69
N ARG A 97 10.36 -26.44 -4.16
CA ARG A 97 9.85 -26.23 -2.80
C ARG A 97 8.70 -25.24 -2.84
N LEU A 98 7.67 -25.53 -2.05
CA LEU A 98 6.51 -24.66 -1.88
C LEU A 98 6.79 -23.74 -0.68
N PHE A 99 6.94 -22.44 -0.95
CA PHE A 99 7.29 -21.46 0.08
C PHE A 99 6.06 -20.73 0.61
N THR A 100 5.25 -20.17 -0.28
CA THR A 100 4.10 -19.34 0.07
C THR A 100 2.91 -19.64 -0.85
N TRP A 101 1.71 -19.53 -0.29
CA TRP A 101 0.45 -19.55 -0.99
C TRP A 101 -0.36 -18.32 -0.55
N SER A 102 -0.55 -17.40 -1.48
CA SER A 102 -1.32 -16.17 -1.25
C SER A 102 -2.64 -16.25 -1.98
N ALA A 103 -3.72 -15.91 -1.29
CA ALA A 103 -5.09 -15.97 -1.77
C ALA A 103 -5.99 -15.08 -0.90
N ASP A 104 -7.26 -14.95 -1.25
CA ASP A 104 -8.21 -14.31 -0.34
C ASP A 104 -8.55 -15.20 0.86
N TYR A 105 -9.24 -14.65 1.87
CA TYR A 105 -9.53 -15.39 3.10
C TYR A 105 -10.33 -16.69 2.87
N PRO A 106 -11.46 -16.69 2.14
CA PRO A 106 -12.18 -17.93 1.83
C PRO A 106 -11.33 -18.97 1.11
N GLU A 107 -10.51 -18.58 0.13
CA GLU A 107 -9.62 -19.49 -0.59
C GLU A 107 -8.51 -20.04 0.30
N LYS A 108 -7.95 -19.24 1.22
CA LYS A 108 -7.01 -19.72 2.26
C LYS A 108 -7.65 -20.81 3.10
N MET A 109 -8.86 -20.57 3.62
CA MET A 109 -9.59 -21.52 4.46
C MET A 109 -9.91 -22.82 3.71
N LEU A 110 -10.24 -22.71 2.43
CA LEU A 110 -10.46 -23.83 1.53
C LEU A 110 -9.19 -24.67 1.32
N LEU A 111 -8.05 -24.01 1.07
CA LEU A 111 -6.77 -24.69 0.89
C LEU A 111 -6.39 -25.51 2.13
N ILE A 112 -6.60 -24.96 3.32
CA ILE A 112 -6.24 -25.64 4.58
C ILE A 112 -7.33 -26.56 5.14
N CYS A 113 -8.44 -26.73 4.41
CA CYS A 113 -9.62 -27.50 4.84
C CYS A 113 -10.17 -27.09 6.22
N CYS A 114 -10.27 -25.79 6.48
CA CYS A 114 -10.88 -25.24 7.71
C CYS A 114 -12.18 -24.46 7.41
N LYS A 115 -13.09 -24.43 8.38
CA LYS A 115 -14.36 -23.69 8.29
C LYS A 115 -14.07 -22.18 8.23
N CYS A 116 -14.61 -21.49 7.22
CA CYS A 116 -14.54 -20.03 7.12
C CYS A 116 -15.20 -19.39 8.34
N LEU A 117 -14.50 -18.45 9.00
CA LEU A 117 -14.98 -17.83 10.23
C LEU A 117 -15.48 -18.89 11.23
N GLY A 118 -14.76 -20.00 11.41
CA GLY A 118 -15.06 -21.00 12.45
C GLY A 118 -14.78 -20.49 13.87
N LEU A 119 -14.72 -21.40 14.84
CA LEU A 119 -14.28 -21.08 16.21
C LEU A 119 -12.87 -20.47 16.21
N HIS A 120 -12.02 -21.02 15.35
CA HIS A 120 -10.64 -20.59 15.11
C HIS A 120 -10.52 -20.07 13.67
N PRO A 121 -10.68 -18.75 13.45
CA PRO A 121 -10.78 -18.20 12.11
C PRO A 121 -9.41 -18.06 11.44
N CYS A 122 -8.31 -18.15 12.18
CA CYS A 122 -6.96 -18.03 11.65
C CYS A 122 -6.52 -19.31 10.94
N GLY A 123 -5.84 -19.13 9.79
CA GLY A 123 -5.28 -20.24 9.03
C GLY A 123 -3.99 -20.80 9.62
N GLU A 124 -3.35 -20.09 10.55
CA GLU A 124 -2.06 -20.47 11.13
C GLU A 124 -2.13 -20.90 12.58
N CYS A 125 -3.12 -20.43 13.35
CA CYS A 125 -3.21 -20.69 14.77
C CYS A 125 -4.65 -21.06 15.20
N ASN A 126 -4.74 -21.69 16.37
CA ASN A 126 -5.98 -22.07 17.03
C ASN A 126 -6.42 -21.01 18.06
N ILE A 127 -6.13 -19.72 17.82
CA ILE A 127 -6.70 -18.65 18.65
C ILE A 127 -8.20 -18.58 18.37
N SER A 128 -9.00 -18.57 19.43
CA SER A 128 -10.46 -18.48 19.34
C SER A 128 -10.91 -17.04 19.07
N LYS A 129 -12.03 -16.87 18.38
CA LYS A 129 -12.57 -15.54 18.01
C LYS A 129 -12.70 -14.56 19.17
N ASP A 130 -13.09 -15.05 20.33
CA ASP A 130 -13.28 -14.27 21.55
C ASP A 130 -11.97 -13.71 22.09
N LYS A 131 -10.80 -14.23 21.68
CA LYS A 131 -9.47 -13.78 22.15
C LYS A 131 -8.79 -12.79 21.20
N ILE A 132 -9.31 -12.57 19.99
CA ILE A 132 -8.68 -11.71 18.97
C ILE A 132 -8.51 -10.25 19.43
N PHE A 133 -9.39 -9.74 20.29
CA PHE A 133 -9.29 -8.36 20.80
C PHE A 133 -8.00 -8.07 21.57
N ARG A 134 -7.25 -9.12 21.95
CA ARG A 134 -5.97 -9.04 22.66
C ARG A 134 -4.79 -8.68 21.77
N LEU A 135 -5.00 -8.35 20.49
CA LEU A 135 -3.96 -7.94 19.54
C LEU A 135 -2.86 -7.09 20.22
N GLY A 136 -1.62 -7.54 20.08
CA GLY A 136 -0.42 -6.84 20.53
C GLY A 136 -0.14 -6.91 22.03
N THR A 137 -0.96 -7.58 22.84
CA THR A 137 -0.67 -7.82 24.25
C THR A 137 0.39 -8.92 24.44
N VAL A 138 1.06 -8.94 25.59
CA VAL A 138 2.01 -10.02 25.96
C VAL A 138 1.34 -11.39 25.89
N LEU A 139 0.09 -11.49 26.37
CA LEU A 139 -0.71 -12.72 26.30
C LEU A 139 -1.00 -13.15 24.87
N ASP A 140 -1.31 -12.23 23.98
CA ASP A 140 -1.50 -12.53 22.56
C ASP A 140 -0.21 -13.11 21.98
N ARG A 141 0.92 -12.40 22.12
CA ARG A 141 2.23 -12.83 21.62
C ARG A 141 2.64 -14.22 22.08
N GLY A 142 2.61 -14.48 23.39
CA GLY A 142 2.97 -15.80 23.94
C GLY A 142 2.03 -16.93 23.52
N THR A 143 0.82 -16.60 23.06
CA THR A 143 -0.18 -17.59 22.64
C THR A 143 -0.02 -18.00 21.18
N TRP A 144 0.56 -17.15 20.32
CA TRP A 144 0.68 -17.42 18.88
C TRP A 144 1.53 -18.66 18.58
N ASP A 145 2.73 -18.74 19.14
CA ASP A 145 3.64 -19.86 18.88
C ASP A 145 3.11 -21.16 19.47
N ARG A 146 2.53 -21.09 20.68
CA ARG A 146 1.96 -22.26 21.36
C ARG A 146 0.72 -22.82 20.66
N LEU A 147 -0.15 -21.97 20.10
CA LEU A 147 -1.39 -22.39 19.45
C LEU A 147 -1.26 -22.55 17.94
N ARG A 148 -0.05 -22.57 17.39
CA ARG A 148 0.18 -22.76 15.97
C ARG A 148 -0.44 -24.08 15.50
N ARG A 149 -1.09 -24.04 14.33
CA ARG A 149 -1.66 -25.22 13.69
C ARG A 149 -0.54 -26.11 13.19
N GLN A 150 -0.64 -27.38 13.52
CA GLN A 150 0.29 -28.41 13.09
C GLN A 150 -0.48 -29.46 12.30
N ASP A 151 0.06 -29.86 11.16
CA ASP A 151 -0.41 -31.07 10.51
C ASP A 151 0.09 -32.29 11.30
N SER A 152 -0.74 -33.33 11.38
CA SER A 152 -0.44 -34.51 12.19
C SER A 152 -1.22 -35.73 11.73
N GLU A 153 -0.71 -36.92 12.04
CA GLU A 153 -1.45 -38.17 11.87
C GLU A 153 -2.78 -38.16 12.64
N LEU A 154 -2.83 -37.53 13.82
CA LEU A 154 -4.06 -37.37 14.60
C LEU A 154 -5.13 -36.65 13.78
N ARG A 155 -4.76 -35.54 13.12
CA ARG A 155 -5.66 -34.80 12.24
C ARG A 155 -6.13 -35.67 11.07
N GLN A 156 -5.21 -36.35 10.39
CA GLN A 156 -5.54 -37.24 9.28
C GLN A 156 -6.52 -38.34 9.71
N ASN A 157 -6.26 -39.00 10.84
CA ASN A 157 -7.11 -40.04 11.40
C ASN A 157 -8.52 -39.52 11.77
N LYS A 158 -8.62 -38.32 12.36
CA LYS A 158 -9.92 -37.69 12.65
C LYS A 158 -10.70 -37.37 11.38
N VAL A 159 -10.04 -36.86 10.34
CA VAL A 159 -10.67 -36.59 9.03
C VAL A 159 -11.13 -37.89 8.39
N GLU A 160 -10.31 -38.94 8.38
CA GLU A 160 -10.70 -40.26 7.88
C GLU A 160 -11.89 -40.81 8.64
N ARG A 161 -11.89 -40.72 9.97
CA ARG A 161 -13.02 -41.17 10.78
C ARG A 161 -14.31 -40.43 10.45
N ALA A 162 -14.24 -39.10 10.27
CA ALA A 162 -15.39 -38.31 9.85
C ALA A 162 -15.91 -38.77 8.47
N ARG A 163 -15.01 -39.05 7.53
CA ARG A 163 -15.37 -39.57 6.20
C ARG A 163 -15.98 -40.97 6.28
N GLU A 164 -15.51 -41.84 7.16
CA GLU A 164 -16.16 -43.14 7.38
C GLU A 164 -17.61 -42.99 7.87
N LEU A 165 -17.86 -42.05 8.78
CA LEU A 165 -19.22 -41.75 9.23
C LEU A 165 -20.11 -41.26 8.08
N ILE A 166 -19.58 -40.38 7.22
CA ILE A 166 -20.31 -39.84 6.07
C ILE A 166 -20.58 -40.94 5.03
N PHE A 167 -19.53 -41.56 4.49
CA PHE A 167 -19.63 -42.42 3.32
C PHE A 167 -20.02 -43.87 3.62
N LYS A 168 -19.62 -44.42 4.78
CA LYS A 168 -19.93 -45.81 5.14
C LYS A 168 -21.17 -45.93 6.03
N LYS A 169 -21.41 -44.93 6.90
CA LYS A 169 -22.54 -44.97 7.85
C LYS A 169 -23.68 -43.99 7.52
N GLY A 170 -23.57 -43.19 6.45
CA GLY A 170 -24.65 -42.32 5.98
C GLY A 170 -24.95 -41.12 6.88
N TYR A 171 -24.02 -40.70 7.74
CA TYR A 171 -24.22 -39.50 8.57
C TYR A 171 -24.23 -38.25 7.70
N SER A 172 -25.15 -37.32 8.00
CA SER A 172 -25.14 -35.99 7.39
C SER A 172 -23.83 -35.26 7.70
N ILE A 173 -23.29 -34.52 6.72
CA ILE A 173 -22.05 -33.72 6.83
C ILE A 173 -22.14 -32.70 7.98
N LEU A 174 -23.34 -32.19 8.26
CA LEU A 174 -23.62 -31.22 9.33
C LEU A 174 -24.00 -31.89 10.67
N SER A 175 -23.85 -33.21 10.80
CA SER A 175 -24.23 -33.92 12.02
C SER A 175 -23.36 -33.51 13.21
N LYS A 176 -23.96 -33.49 14.41
CA LYS A 176 -23.24 -33.26 15.68
C LYS A 176 -22.09 -34.26 15.89
N ALA A 177 -22.21 -35.48 15.35
CA ALA A 177 -21.15 -36.48 15.41
C ALA A 177 -19.88 -36.05 14.64
N ILE A 178 -20.03 -35.41 13.48
CA ILE A 178 -18.89 -34.88 12.73
C ILE A 178 -18.35 -33.61 13.40
N ASP A 179 -19.23 -32.76 13.91
CA ASP A 179 -18.82 -31.54 14.60
C ASP A 179 -18.05 -31.85 15.90
N TYR A 180 -18.44 -32.88 16.66
CA TYR A 180 -17.68 -33.35 17.82
C TYR A 180 -16.26 -33.83 17.45
N LEU A 181 -16.06 -34.36 16.25
CA LEU A 181 -14.74 -34.84 15.81
C LEU A 181 -13.82 -33.71 15.33
N LEU A 182 -14.38 -32.71 14.64
CA LEU A 182 -13.62 -31.73 13.85
C LEU A 182 -13.82 -30.26 14.27
N GLY A 183 -14.92 -29.97 14.98
CA GLY A 183 -15.38 -28.63 15.32
C GLY A 183 -14.42 -27.86 16.21
N ASP A 184 -13.82 -28.52 17.21
CA ASP A 184 -12.86 -27.93 18.16
C ASP A 184 -11.66 -27.27 17.48
N HIS A 185 -11.27 -27.74 16.29
CA HIS A 185 -10.17 -27.15 15.52
C HIS A 185 -10.65 -26.41 14.27
N SER A 186 -11.97 -26.28 14.09
CA SER A 186 -12.62 -25.75 12.89
C SER A 186 -12.22 -26.52 11.62
N TRP A 187 -11.94 -27.81 11.71
CA TRP A 187 -11.59 -28.64 10.56
C TRP A 187 -12.82 -29.04 9.75
N MET A 188 -12.59 -29.39 8.49
CA MET A 188 -13.58 -29.93 7.56
C MET A 188 -13.27 -31.39 7.22
N PRO A 189 -14.29 -32.22 6.88
CA PRO A 189 -14.10 -33.64 6.55
C PRO A 189 -13.51 -33.87 5.13
N THR A 190 -12.71 -32.92 4.64
CA THR A 190 -12.09 -32.90 3.31
C THR A 190 -10.66 -33.40 3.42
N ARG A 191 -10.26 -34.35 2.57
CA ARG A 191 -8.87 -34.80 2.51
C ARG A 191 -8.01 -33.70 1.92
N ASN A 192 -6.99 -33.28 2.67
CA ASN A 192 -6.05 -32.28 2.21
C ASN A 192 -4.92 -32.97 1.43
N THR A 193 -4.77 -32.62 0.15
CA THR A 193 -3.75 -33.22 -0.72
C THR A 193 -2.34 -32.94 -0.23
N PHE A 194 -2.08 -31.73 0.29
CA PHE A 194 -0.77 -31.37 0.79
C PHE A 194 -0.38 -32.21 2.01
N SER A 195 -1.32 -32.40 2.94
CA SER A 195 -1.15 -33.29 4.10
C SER A 195 -0.85 -34.73 3.66
N THR A 196 -1.59 -35.24 2.68
CA THR A 196 -1.44 -36.63 2.22
C THR A 196 -0.07 -36.89 1.56
N LEU A 197 0.39 -35.94 0.73
CA LEU A 197 1.58 -36.14 -0.09
C LEU A 197 2.87 -35.69 0.59
N PHE A 198 2.83 -34.60 1.36
CA PHE A 198 4.04 -33.93 1.88
C PHE A 198 4.30 -34.14 3.37
N TYR A 199 3.31 -34.56 4.18
CA TYR A 199 3.49 -34.75 5.62
C TYR A 199 4.66 -35.68 5.97
N LYS A 200 4.86 -36.75 5.19
CA LYS A 200 5.98 -37.70 5.34
C LYS A 200 7.38 -37.08 5.17
N PHE A 201 7.47 -35.87 4.61
CA PHE A 201 8.71 -35.11 4.48
C PHE A 201 8.87 -34.02 5.56
N GLY A 202 8.03 -34.03 6.61
CA GLY A 202 8.02 -33.01 7.66
C GLY A 202 7.41 -31.67 7.22
N PHE A 203 6.68 -31.64 6.10
CA PHE A 203 6.06 -30.44 5.59
C PHE A 203 4.73 -30.16 6.29
N ASN A 204 4.65 -29.05 7.03
CA ASN A 204 3.40 -28.54 7.58
C ASN A 204 2.78 -27.52 6.60
N PHE A 205 1.70 -27.91 5.94
CA PHE A 205 1.01 -27.08 4.94
C PHE A 205 0.36 -25.81 5.52
N TYR A 206 0.16 -25.70 6.84
CA TYR A 206 -0.31 -24.44 7.44
C TYR A 206 0.75 -23.33 7.30
N ASN A 207 2.03 -23.68 7.16
CA ASN A 207 3.13 -22.72 7.11
C ASN A 207 3.25 -21.98 5.80
N ILE A 208 2.63 -22.44 4.70
CA ILE A 208 2.71 -21.73 3.42
C ILE A 208 1.64 -20.64 3.30
N ILE A 209 0.62 -20.62 4.16
CA ILE A 209 -0.40 -19.58 4.12
C ILE A 209 0.17 -18.29 4.66
N VAL A 210 0.06 -17.22 3.88
CA VAL A 210 0.55 -15.88 4.24
C VAL A 210 -0.59 -14.88 4.36
N SER A 211 -0.40 -13.80 5.12
CA SER A 211 -1.32 -12.66 5.21
C SER A 211 -0.92 -11.67 4.13
N ASP A 212 -1.83 -11.46 3.21
CA ASP A 212 -1.79 -10.51 2.13
C ASP A 212 -2.38 -9.16 2.55
N VAL A 213 -1.52 -8.13 2.56
CA VAL A 213 -1.91 -6.74 2.89
C VAL A 213 -3.12 -6.28 2.07
N LEU A 214 -3.20 -6.70 0.79
CA LEU A 214 -4.31 -6.34 -0.08
C LEU A 214 -5.65 -6.86 0.50
N HIS A 215 -5.80 -8.17 0.73
CA HIS A 215 -7.07 -8.72 1.21
C HIS A 215 -7.37 -8.47 2.69
N GLU A 216 -6.36 -8.40 3.56
CA GLU A 216 -6.58 -8.22 4.99
C GLU A 216 -6.66 -6.77 5.44
N PHE A 217 -5.93 -5.87 4.79
CA PHE A 217 -5.86 -4.45 5.17
C PHE A 217 -6.59 -3.54 4.17
N GLU A 218 -6.25 -3.60 2.87
CA GLU A 218 -6.66 -2.59 1.87
C GLU A 218 -8.04 -2.82 1.26
N LEU A 219 -8.41 -4.08 0.99
CA LEU A 219 -9.72 -4.42 0.45
C LEU A 219 -10.74 -4.51 1.57
N ALA A 220 -11.72 -3.60 1.59
CA ALA A 220 -12.87 -3.69 2.48
C ALA A 220 -13.94 -4.71 2.02
N SER A 221 -13.53 -5.87 1.48
CA SER A 221 -14.46 -6.96 1.11
C SER A 221 -15.13 -7.62 2.33
N GLY A 222 -14.68 -7.31 3.56
CA GLY A 222 -15.27 -7.76 4.81
C GLY A 222 -15.70 -6.58 5.68
N ARG A 223 -16.93 -6.67 6.22
CA ARG A 223 -17.63 -5.67 7.05
C ARG A 223 -17.05 -5.26 8.43
N PRO A 224 -15.92 -5.77 8.96
CA PRO A 224 -15.41 -5.21 10.22
C PRO A 224 -14.46 -4.01 10.05
N SER A 225 -13.77 -3.87 8.91
CA SER A 225 -12.99 -2.65 8.62
C SER A 225 -13.88 -1.48 8.22
N SER A 226 -15.12 -1.72 7.81
CA SER A 226 -16.08 -0.64 7.53
C SER A 226 -16.42 0.21 8.74
N HIS A 227 -16.21 -0.23 9.99
CA HIS A 227 -16.51 0.62 11.16
C HIS A 227 -15.43 1.66 11.50
N ILE A 228 -14.16 1.39 11.19
CA ILE A 228 -13.08 2.39 11.28
C ILE A 228 -13.13 3.30 10.05
N LEU A 229 -13.55 2.76 8.89
CA LEU A 229 -13.83 3.51 7.66
C LEU A 229 -15.22 4.18 7.61
N PHE A 230 -16.04 4.13 8.67
CA PHE A 230 -17.41 4.66 8.61
C PHE A 230 -17.52 6.17 8.84
N VAL A 231 -16.41 6.84 9.14
CA VAL A 231 -16.42 8.29 9.39
C VAL A 231 -15.74 9.09 8.28
N TYR A 232 -15.58 8.50 7.09
CA TYR A 232 -15.25 9.26 5.89
C TYR A 232 -16.52 9.96 5.36
N SER A 233 -16.81 11.14 5.92
CA SER A 233 -17.71 12.09 5.28
C SER A 233 -16.99 13.41 5.04
N THR A 234 -17.10 13.83 3.78
CA THR A 234 -16.78 15.14 3.20
C THR A 234 -15.31 15.50 3.12
N LEU A 235 -14.68 15.26 1.95
CA LEU A 235 -13.89 16.24 1.19
C LEU A 235 -13.46 15.68 -0.18
N LEU A 236 -13.78 16.44 -1.24
CA LEU A 236 -13.21 16.42 -2.59
C LEU A 236 -12.95 15.07 -3.30
N ILE A 237 -13.73 14.03 -3.00
CA ILE A 237 -13.87 12.87 -3.88
C ILE A 237 -15.25 12.96 -4.51
N ASN A 238 -15.34 12.93 -5.84
CA ASN A 238 -16.55 13.20 -6.63
C ASN A 238 -17.70 12.16 -6.41
N LYS A 239 -17.52 11.24 -5.46
CA LYS A 239 -18.48 10.20 -5.06
C LYS A 239 -18.56 10.14 -3.54
N ASN A 240 -19.76 9.86 -3.03
CA ASN A 240 -19.96 9.65 -1.60
C ASN A 240 -19.18 8.40 -1.13
N VAL A 241 -18.02 8.63 -0.52
CA VAL A 241 -17.10 7.60 -0.02
C VAL A 241 -17.78 6.71 1.04
N SER A 242 -18.74 7.24 1.79
CA SER A 242 -19.46 6.49 2.83
C SER A 242 -20.28 5.31 2.27
N LEU A 243 -20.55 5.30 0.96
CA LEU A 243 -21.26 4.21 0.29
C LEU A 243 -20.35 3.03 -0.05
N LEU A 244 -19.02 3.23 -0.08
CA LEU A 244 -17.99 2.25 -0.44
C LEU A 244 -18.33 1.45 -1.73
N GLN A 245 -18.89 2.14 -2.74
CA GLN A 245 -19.29 1.52 -4.00
C GLN A 245 -18.21 1.69 -5.07
N ASN A 246 -17.87 0.60 -5.77
CA ASN A 246 -16.95 0.58 -6.91
C ASN A 246 -15.54 1.13 -6.60
N LEU A 247 -15.06 0.90 -5.37
CA LEU A 247 -13.70 1.28 -4.96
C LEU A 247 -12.71 0.16 -5.28
N ALA A 248 -11.57 0.53 -5.86
CA ALA A 248 -10.39 -0.31 -5.97
C ALA A 248 -9.59 -0.28 -4.66
N ALA A 249 -8.71 -1.26 -4.43
CA ALA A 249 -7.88 -1.31 -3.22
C ALA A 249 -7.04 -0.04 -3.01
N ARG A 250 -6.47 0.50 -4.09
CA ARG A 250 -5.70 1.75 -4.08
C ARG A 250 -6.49 2.94 -3.52
N ASP A 251 -7.80 2.98 -3.75
CA ASP A 251 -8.63 4.08 -3.26
C ASP A 251 -8.69 4.05 -1.72
N TYR A 252 -8.66 2.87 -1.09
CA TYR A 252 -8.63 2.74 0.37
C TYR A 252 -7.30 3.16 1.00
N GLU A 253 -6.19 2.89 0.31
CA GLU A 253 -4.87 3.37 0.72
C GLU A 253 -4.82 4.90 0.66
N ASP A 254 -5.25 5.49 -0.46
CA ASP A 254 -5.31 6.94 -0.63
C ASP A 254 -6.18 7.59 0.47
N PHE A 255 -7.32 6.98 0.80
CA PHE A 255 -8.18 7.46 1.89
C PHE A 255 -7.49 7.42 3.24
N LEU A 256 -6.76 6.34 3.54
CA LEU A 256 -6.04 6.22 4.80
C LEU A 256 -4.93 7.28 4.91
N GLN A 257 -4.21 7.54 3.83
CA GLN A 257 -3.14 8.55 3.78
C GLN A 257 -3.66 9.97 4.04
N VAL A 258 -4.85 10.32 3.52
CA VAL A 258 -5.45 11.65 3.72
C VAL A 258 -6.33 11.76 4.96
N SER A 259 -6.54 10.66 5.71
CA SER A 259 -7.53 10.60 6.78
C SER A 259 -7.24 11.51 7.97
N LEU A 260 -5.97 11.65 8.35
CA LEU A 260 -5.54 12.42 9.51
C LEU A 260 -6.06 13.87 9.49
N PRO A 261 -5.72 14.71 8.48
CA PRO A 261 -6.20 16.09 8.43
C PRO A 261 -7.72 16.19 8.19
N VAL A 262 -8.33 15.21 7.51
CA VAL A 262 -9.78 15.21 7.24
C VAL A 262 -10.59 15.02 8.51
N PHE A 263 -10.11 14.19 9.44
CA PHE A 263 -10.83 13.85 10.66
C PHE A 263 -10.49 14.78 11.83
N GLU A 264 -9.54 15.69 11.64
CA GLU A 264 -9.04 16.53 12.71
C GLU A 264 -10.11 17.53 13.18
N GLY A 265 -10.38 17.53 14.48
CA GLY A 265 -11.38 18.39 15.11
C GLY A 265 -12.83 17.91 15.00
N LEU A 266 -13.11 16.78 14.34
CA LEU A 266 -14.50 16.33 14.10
C LEU A 266 -15.15 15.65 15.32
N PHE A 267 -14.37 15.14 16.28
CA PHE A 267 -14.89 14.26 17.34
C PHE A 267 -14.87 14.86 18.74
N GLY A 268 -14.70 16.17 18.87
CA GLY A 268 -14.73 16.88 20.16
C GLY A 268 -13.79 16.24 21.18
N ILE A 269 -14.34 15.73 22.30
CA ILE A 269 -13.55 15.09 23.37
C ILE A 269 -12.80 13.82 22.92
N HIS A 270 -13.26 13.16 21.85
CA HIS A 270 -12.68 11.92 21.34
C HIS A 270 -11.67 12.13 20.21
N ASP A 271 -11.47 13.37 19.79
CA ASP A 271 -10.62 13.70 18.64
C ASP A 271 -9.21 13.11 18.77
N LYS A 272 -8.61 13.25 19.96
CA LYS A 272 -7.30 12.67 20.25
C LYS A 272 -7.28 11.15 20.05
N ASN A 273 -8.29 10.44 20.54
CA ASN A 273 -8.36 8.99 20.44
C ASN A 273 -8.52 8.52 18.98
N VAL A 274 -9.30 9.25 18.19
CA VAL A 274 -9.52 8.94 16.77
C VAL A 274 -8.25 9.23 15.95
N GLN A 275 -7.64 10.39 16.14
CA GLN A 275 -6.41 10.76 15.45
C GLN A 275 -5.25 9.80 15.79
N ASP A 276 -5.09 9.42 17.06
CA ASP A 276 -4.09 8.44 17.47
C ASP A 276 -4.35 7.05 16.87
N LEU A 277 -5.62 6.65 16.72
CA LEU A 277 -6.00 5.42 16.05
C LEU A 277 -5.64 5.47 14.56
N LEU A 278 -6.00 6.54 13.87
CA LEU A 278 -5.70 6.73 12.44
C LEU A 278 -4.19 6.74 12.20
N PHE A 279 -3.43 7.48 13.01
CA PHE A 279 -1.98 7.52 12.91
C PHE A 279 -1.36 6.14 13.08
N ASN A 280 -1.74 5.40 14.12
CA ASN A 280 -1.23 4.04 14.36
C ASN A 280 -1.63 3.07 13.23
N LEU A 281 -2.82 3.24 12.64
CA LEU A 281 -3.28 2.43 11.52
C LEU A 281 -2.45 2.70 10.26
N THR A 282 -2.25 3.97 9.91
CA THR A 282 -1.43 4.38 8.76
C THR A 282 0.04 4.00 8.96
N ALA A 283 0.57 4.10 10.18
CA ALA A 283 1.93 3.66 10.51
C ALA A 283 2.10 2.15 10.29
N VAL A 284 1.23 1.30 10.87
CA VAL A 284 1.29 -0.16 10.69
C VAL A 284 1.16 -0.54 9.22
N HIS A 285 0.25 0.08 8.48
CA HIS A 285 0.09 -0.13 7.04
C HIS A 285 1.36 0.23 6.27
N SER A 286 1.93 1.41 6.53
CA SER A 286 3.15 1.90 5.87
C SER A 286 4.35 1.00 6.16
N PHE A 287 4.54 0.60 7.41
CA PHE A 287 5.61 -0.31 7.82
C PHE A 287 5.44 -1.70 7.21
N ALA A 288 4.24 -2.28 7.24
CA ALA A 288 3.99 -3.60 6.67
C ALA A 288 4.25 -3.66 5.16
N LYS A 289 4.15 -2.51 4.49
CA LYS A 289 4.38 -2.38 3.05
C LYS A 289 5.84 -2.16 2.67
N LEU A 290 6.75 -1.84 3.59
CA LEU A 290 8.15 -1.60 3.23
C LEU A 290 8.73 -2.75 2.37
N ARG A 291 9.50 -2.37 1.35
CA ARG A 291 10.15 -3.25 0.38
C ARG A 291 11.55 -3.68 0.85
N LEU A 292 12.05 -3.06 1.92
CA LEU A 292 13.26 -3.46 2.61
C LEU A 292 13.03 -3.25 4.11
N HIS A 293 13.39 -4.25 4.91
CA HIS A 293 13.29 -4.18 6.36
C HIS A 293 14.67 -4.43 6.98
N SER A 294 14.99 -3.64 7.99
CA SER A 294 16.04 -3.92 8.97
C SER A 294 15.41 -4.49 10.25
N ASP A 295 16.23 -5.06 11.14
CA ASP A 295 15.74 -5.55 12.45
C ASP A 295 15.06 -4.43 13.26
N PRO A 296 15.60 -3.19 13.34
CA PRO A 296 14.89 -2.06 13.94
C PRO A 296 13.53 -1.79 13.28
N ALA A 297 13.43 -1.86 11.95
CA ALA A 297 12.15 -1.59 11.25
C ALA A 297 11.07 -2.61 11.61
N LEU A 298 11.46 -3.87 11.79
CA LEU A 298 10.55 -4.93 12.24
C LEU A 298 10.13 -4.74 13.69
N GLN A 299 11.06 -4.32 14.56
CA GLN A 299 10.75 -4.00 15.95
C GLN A 299 9.79 -2.81 16.03
N THR A 300 9.99 -1.76 15.24
CA THR A 300 9.11 -0.59 15.17
C THR A 300 7.72 -0.97 14.65
N LEU A 301 7.61 -1.79 13.60
CA LEU A 301 6.32 -2.33 13.11
C LEU A 301 5.56 -3.08 14.22
N ASP A 302 6.27 -3.91 14.97
CA ASP A 302 5.70 -4.71 16.05
C ASP A 302 5.26 -3.84 17.26
N GLN A 303 6.02 -2.80 17.57
CA GLN A 303 5.63 -1.79 18.57
C GLN A 303 4.38 -1.03 18.12
N HIS A 304 4.32 -0.54 16.88
CA HIS A 304 3.12 0.13 16.35
C HIS A 304 1.91 -0.81 16.28
N THR A 305 2.10 -2.09 15.98
CA THR A 305 1.03 -3.10 16.04
C THR A 305 0.46 -3.24 17.46
N THR A 306 1.34 -3.16 18.47
CA THR A 306 0.94 -3.13 19.89
C THR A 306 0.15 -1.88 20.24
N GLN A 307 0.62 -0.72 19.77
CA GLN A 307 -0.05 0.56 19.98
C GLN A 307 -1.42 0.58 19.27
N LEU A 308 -1.50 0.06 18.05
CA LEU A 308 -2.76 -0.10 17.30
C LEU A 308 -3.74 -0.98 18.07
N GLY A 309 -3.30 -2.13 18.59
CA GLY A 309 -4.13 -2.98 19.44
C GLY A 309 -4.68 -2.25 20.67
N LYS A 310 -3.87 -1.40 21.32
CA LYS A 310 -4.32 -0.52 22.43
C LYS A 310 -5.34 0.50 21.94
N SER A 311 -5.05 1.26 20.88
CA SER A 311 -5.95 2.27 20.30
C SER A 311 -7.29 1.68 19.87
N LEU A 312 -7.30 0.47 19.28
CA LEU A 312 -8.51 -0.25 18.88
C LEU A 312 -9.42 -0.60 20.08
N ARG A 313 -8.82 -1.04 21.19
CA ARG A 313 -9.56 -1.30 22.43
C ARG A 313 -10.08 -0.01 23.05
N THR A 314 -9.26 1.05 23.07
CA THR A 314 -9.67 2.37 23.56
C THR A 314 -10.85 2.90 22.74
N PHE A 315 -10.77 2.82 21.41
CA PHE A 315 -11.84 3.23 20.50
C PHE A 315 -13.14 2.45 20.77
N LYS A 316 -13.07 1.11 20.89
CA LYS A 316 -14.24 0.28 21.21
C LYS A 316 -14.86 0.61 22.58
N ASN A 317 -14.04 0.81 23.60
CA ASN A 317 -14.51 0.90 24.99
C ASN A 317 -14.85 2.33 25.44
N HIS A 318 -14.25 3.35 24.83
CA HIS A 318 -14.40 4.75 25.26
C HIS A 318 -14.98 5.68 24.19
N VAL A 319 -14.78 5.39 22.89
CA VAL A 319 -15.33 6.24 21.82
C VAL A 319 -16.67 5.69 21.34
N CYS A 320 -16.73 4.42 20.93
CA CYS A 320 -17.96 3.83 20.38
C CYS A 320 -19.21 3.94 21.28
N PRO A 321 -19.14 3.86 22.63
CA PRO A 321 -20.33 4.01 23.47
C PRO A 321 -21.05 5.36 23.33
N ASP A 322 -20.32 6.42 23.00
CA ASP A 322 -20.86 7.78 22.89
C ASP A 322 -21.51 8.05 21.52
N PHE A 323 -21.36 7.14 20.55
CA PHE A 323 -21.92 7.26 19.21
C PHE A 323 -22.93 6.14 18.94
N ALA A 324 -24.20 6.50 18.81
CA ALA A 324 -25.27 5.56 18.48
C ALA A 324 -25.25 5.21 16.97
N THR A 325 -24.49 4.18 16.59
CA THR A 325 -24.38 3.71 15.20
C THR A 325 -25.48 2.72 14.82
N LYS A 326 -26.03 2.90 13.61
CA LYS A 326 -27.11 2.08 13.03
C LYS A 326 -26.67 1.40 11.75
N GLU A 327 -27.32 0.28 11.40
CA GLU A 327 -27.18 -0.33 10.08
C GLU A 327 -27.58 0.67 8.96
N LEU A 328 -26.85 0.66 7.84
CA LEU A 328 -27.27 1.40 6.64
C LEU A 328 -28.59 0.85 6.10
N ALA A 329 -29.36 1.69 5.39
CA ALA A 329 -30.59 1.25 4.72
C ALA A 329 -30.37 0.03 3.81
N LYS A 330 -29.23 -0.03 3.11
CA LYS A 330 -28.82 -1.19 2.29
C LYS A 330 -28.55 -2.44 3.12
N GLU A 331 -27.93 -2.31 4.29
CA GLU A 331 -27.68 -3.44 5.20
C GLU A 331 -28.98 -3.95 5.82
N ALA A 332 -29.87 -3.04 6.22
CA ALA A 332 -31.19 -3.37 6.72
C ALA A 332 -32.03 -4.12 5.68
N GLY A 333 -32.06 -3.63 4.43
CA GLY A 333 -32.74 -4.29 3.31
C GLY A 333 -32.15 -5.67 2.98
N ALA A 334 -30.82 -5.80 2.94
CA ALA A 334 -30.18 -7.10 2.71
C ALA A 334 -30.48 -8.10 3.83
N ARG A 335 -30.57 -7.65 5.08
CA ARG A 335 -30.97 -8.48 6.22
C ARG A 335 -32.43 -8.91 6.13
N GLU A 336 -33.33 -8.01 5.71
CA GLU A 336 -34.75 -8.33 5.49
C GLU A 336 -34.91 -9.37 4.39
N GLN A 337 -34.22 -9.22 3.26
CA GLN A 337 -34.19 -10.22 2.19
C GLN A 337 -33.65 -11.57 2.68
N ARG A 338 -32.60 -11.58 3.50
CA ARG A 338 -32.07 -12.82 4.10
C ARG A 338 -33.07 -13.48 5.05
N ARG A 339 -33.75 -12.69 5.89
CA ARG A 339 -34.82 -13.17 6.77
C ARG A 339 -35.99 -13.75 5.98
N ALA A 340 -36.41 -13.09 4.90
CA ALA A 340 -37.43 -13.59 4.01
C ALA A 340 -37.02 -14.92 3.37
N LYS A 341 -35.79 -15.01 2.81
CA LYS A 341 -35.24 -16.25 2.25
C LYS A 341 -35.11 -17.36 3.30
N GLN A 342 -34.79 -17.06 4.56
CA GLN A 342 -34.77 -18.03 5.66
C GLN A 342 -36.17 -18.53 6.03
N GLN A 343 -37.14 -17.63 6.13
CA GLN A 343 -38.54 -17.98 6.43
C GLN A 343 -39.15 -18.84 5.32
N GLU A 344 -38.82 -18.55 4.04
CA GLU A 344 -39.18 -19.40 2.90
C GLU A 344 -38.53 -20.79 2.99
N ARG A 345 -37.25 -20.88 3.39
CA ARG A 345 -36.53 -22.16 3.54
C ARG A 345 -37.02 -23.03 4.69
N GLN A 346 -37.55 -22.43 5.77
CA GLN A 346 -38.02 -23.15 6.96
C GLN A 346 -39.48 -23.66 6.83
N GLY A 347 -40.15 -23.46 5.69
CA GLY A 347 -41.45 -24.09 5.44
C GLY A 347 -42.56 -23.68 6.43
N ALA A 348 -42.49 -22.47 6.99
CA ALA A 348 -43.57 -21.93 7.81
C ALA A 348 -44.72 -21.49 6.90
N GLY A 349 -45.64 -22.43 6.64
CA GLY A 349 -46.90 -22.16 5.97
C GLY A 349 -47.65 -20.99 6.60
N ASN A 350 -48.15 -20.12 5.72
CA ASN A 350 -49.02 -18.98 6.01
C ASN A 350 -50.02 -19.24 7.15
N LYS A 351 -49.86 -18.52 8.27
CA LYS A 351 -51.00 -17.98 9.02
C LYS A 351 -50.69 -16.54 9.39
N GLY A 352 -51.46 -15.64 8.78
CA GLY A 352 -51.38 -14.21 9.00
C GLY A 352 -51.40 -13.85 10.49
N LYS A 353 -50.32 -13.21 10.92
CA LYS A 353 -50.41 -12.08 11.83
C LYS A 353 -49.68 -10.95 11.14
N GLU A 354 -50.44 -9.97 10.67
CA GLU A 354 -49.93 -8.61 10.49
C GLU A 354 -49.38 -8.15 11.84
N VAL A 355 -48.11 -8.44 12.09
CA VAL A 355 -47.36 -7.65 13.05
C VAL A 355 -46.80 -6.51 12.22
N SER A 356 -47.42 -5.34 12.36
CA SER A 356 -46.84 -4.06 11.98
C SER A 356 -45.57 -3.84 12.83
N GLN A 357 -44.50 -4.58 12.57
CA GLN A 357 -43.21 -4.35 13.18
C GLN A 357 -42.58 -3.19 12.41
N LYS A 358 -42.69 -2.00 13.01
CA LYS A 358 -41.98 -0.78 12.60
C LYS A 358 -40.56 -1.13 12.16
N LYS A 359 -40.10 -0.50 11.07
CA LYS A 359 -38.69 -0.37 10.66
C LYS A 359 -37.84 0.02 11.87
N ALA A 360 -37.37 -0.96 12.66
CA ALA A 360 -36.49 -0.70 13.78
C ALA A 360 -35.06 -0.78 13.22
N ASP A 361 -34.45 0.39 13.04
CA ASP A 361 -33.02 0.50 12.77
C ASP A 361 -32.26 -0.28 13.83
N LYS A 362 -31.56 -1.35 13.42
CA LYS A 362 -30.77 -2.13 14.36
C LYS A 362 -29.47 -1.39 14.63
N THR A 363 -29.19 -1.21 15.91
CA THR A 363 -27.92 -0.68 16.40
C THR A 363 -26.80 -1.66 16.05
N LYS A 364 -25.72 -1.15 15.49
CA LYS A 364 -24.56 -1.94 15.05
C LYS A 364 -23.35 -1.50 15.85
N THR A 365 -22.73 -2.41 16.59
CA THR A 365 -21.57 -2.13 17.44
C THR A 365 -20.27 -2.56 16.76
N PHE A 366 -19.19 -1.83 17.02
CA PHE A 366 -17.85 -2.20 16.55
C PHE A 366 -17.36 -3.52 17.18
N SER A 367 -16.81 -4.41 16.36
CA SER A 367 -16.32 -5.73 16.80
C SER A 367 -14.83 -5.90 16.53
N LEU A 368 -14.10 -6.26 17.58
CA LEU A 368 -12.67 -6.61 17.52
C LEU A 368 -12.42 -8.10 17.31
N SER A 369 -13.45 -8.94 17.24
CA SER A 369 -13.32 -10.40 17.13
C SER A 369 -13.22 -10.88 15.68
N THR A 370 -12.48 -10.15 14.85
CA THR A 370 -12.49 -10.35 13.39
C THR A 370 -11.12 -10.82 12.89
N TYR A 371 -11.13 -11.72 11.92
CA TYR A 371 -9.89 -12.28 11.36
C TYR A 371 -8.91 -11.20 10.89
N LYS A 372 -9.41 -10.11 10.28
CA LYS A 372 -8.56 -9.01 9.81
C LYS A 372 -7.75 -8.36 10.93
N VAL A 373 -8.39 -8.09 12.08
CA VAL A 373 -7.68 -7.56 13.26
C VAL A 373 -6.60 -8.53 13.72
N HIS A 374 -6.89 -9.84 13.69
CA HIS A 374 -5.90 -10.85 14.04
C HIS A 374 -4.72 -10.92 13.04
N ALA A 375 -5.01 -10.86 11.75
CA ALA A 375 -4.01 -10.98 10.67
C ALA A 375 -2.98 -9.85 10.68
N ILE A 376 -3.33 -8.66 11.18
CA ILE A 376 -2.40 -7.54 11.35
C ILE A 376 -1.21 -7.94 12.24
N GLY A 377 -1.45 -8.77 13.26
CA GLY A 377 -0.38 -9.30 14.12
C GLY A 377 0.60 -10.23 13.42
N SER A 378 0.26 -10.79 12.25
CA SER A 378 1.13 -11.73 11.53
C SER A 378 2.27 -11.05 10.77
N TYR A 379 2.15 -9.75 10.43
CA TYR A 379 3.03 -9.12 9.43
C TYR A 379 4.51 -9.18 9.81
N THR A 380 4.89 -8.80 11.03
CA THR A 380 6.30 -8.83 11.47
C THR A 380 6.92 -10.21 11.29
N ARG A 381 6.21 -11.26 11.72
CA ARG A 381 6.67 -12.64 11.59
C ARG A 381 6.74 -13.08 10.13
N PHE A 382 5.75 -12.74 9.32
CA PHE A 382 5.74 -13.09 7.90
C PHE A 382 6.81 -12.39 7.10
N ILE A 383 7.08 -11.14 7.42
CA ILE A 383 8.18 -10.42 6.80
C ILE A 383 9.51 -11.07 7.15
N SER A 384 9.68 -11.49 8.42
CA SER A 384 10.87 -12.21 8.87
C SER A 384 11.05 -13.58 8.19
N LEU A 385 9.95 -14.31 7.94
CA LEU A 385 10.00 -15.67 7.38
C LEU A 385 10.05 -15.72 5.85
N PHE A 386 9.32 -14.83 5.18
CA PHE A 386 9.07 -14.90 3.73
C PHE A 386 9.59 -13.69 2.96
N GLY A 387 10.18 -12.72 3.66
CA GLY A 387 10.54 -11.43 3.11
C GLY A 387 9.35 -10.47 3.03
N THR A 388 9.57 -9.33 2.41
CA THR A 388 8.64 -8.21 2.34
C THR A 388 7.30 -8.58 1.67
N THR A 389 6.21 -7.91 2.07
CA THR A 389 4.83 -8.27 1.69
C THR A 389 4.54 -8.22 0.19
N ASP A 390 5.26 -7.38 -0.56
CA ASP A 390 5.24 -7.33 -2.04
C ASP A 390 5.71 -8.66 -2.68
N SER A 391 6.46 -9.50 -1.96
CA SER A 391 6.92 -10.80 -2.45
C SER A 391 5.79 -11.84 -2.57
N TYR A 392 4.68 -11.66 -1.87
CA TYR A 392 3.56 -12.60 -1.85
C TYR A 392 2.19 -11.90 -1.85
N SER A 393 2.13 -10.63 -2.25
CA SER A 393 0.87 -9.91 -2.42
C SER A 393 0.03 -10.51 -3.56
N THR A 394 -1.27 -10.65 -3.34
CA THR A 394 -2.18 -11.10 -4.41
C THR A 394 -2.40 -10.05 -5.49
N GLN A 395 -2.00 -8.78 -5.25
CA GLN A 395 -2.05 -7.69 -6.22
C GLN A 395 -1.34 -8.06 -7.53
N VAL A 396 -0.24 -8.81 -7.45
CA VAL A 396 0.50 -9.32 -8.62
C VAL A 396 -0.39 -10.27 -9.44
N GLY A 397 -1.09 -11.19 -8.79
CA GLY A 397 -2.05 -12.09 -9.43
C GLY A 397 -3.28 -11.36 -9.99
N GLU A 398 -3.77 -10.32 -9.32
CA GLU A 398 -4.87 -9.48 -9.80
C GLU A 398 -4.50 -8.67 -11.05
N LEU A 399 -3.27 -8.17 -11.14
CA LEU A 399 -2.77 -7.54 -12.37
C LEU A 399 -2.76 -8.53 -13.53
N GLU A 400 -2.34 -9.77 -13.31
CA GLU A 400 -2.39 -10.81 -14.35
C GLU A 400 -3.84 -11.21 -14.71
N HIS A 401 -4.78 -11.15 -13.76
CA HIS A 401 -6.20 -11.36 -14.06
C HIS A 401 -6.73 -10.39 -15.11
N ARG A 402 -6.25 -9.13 -15.14
CA ARG A 402 -6.67 -8.15 -16.16
C ARG A 402 -6.32 -8.65 -17.57
N ARG A 403 -5.17 -9.30 -17.73
CA ARG A 403 -4.73 -9.88 -18.99
C ARG A 403 -5.58 -11.09 -19.39
N ILE A 404 -5.89 -11.99 -18.45
CA ILE A 404 -6.83 -13.10 -18.71
C ILE A 404 -8.19 -12.59 -19.15
N LYS A 405 -8.73 -11.56 -18.50
CA LYS A 405 -10.02 -10.96 -18.87
C LYS A 405 -10.00 -10.42 -20.30
N ARG A 406 -8.90 -9.80 -20.74
CA ARG A 406 -8.70 -9.38 -22.14
C ARG A 406 -8.60 -10.55 -23.13
N PHE A 407 -8.06 -11.69 -22.73
CA PHE A 407 -8.07 -12.90 -23.57
C PHE A 407 -9.47 -13.51 -23.64
N TYR A 408 -10.16 -13.59 -22.51
CA TYR A 408 -11.51 -14.11 -22.42
C TYR A 408 -12.49 -13.32 -23.30
N SER A 409 -12.40 -11.98 -23.33
CA SER A 409 -13.22 -11.15 -24.22
C SER A 409 -12.99 -11.43 -25.71
N ARG A 410 -11.82 -11.97 -26.06
CA ARG A 410 -11.45 -12.40 -27.43
C ARG A 410 -11.73 -13.88 -27.70
N THR A 411 -12.41 -14.59 -26.80
CA THR A 411 -12.87 -15.96 -27.02
C THR A 411 -14.32 -15.97 -27.52
N ASN A 412 -14.74 -17.08 -28.11
CA ASN A 412 -16.16 -17.26 -28.46
C ASN A 412 -17.06 -17.56 -27.24
N LYS A 413 -16.52 -17.51 -26.01
CA LYS A 413 -17.21 -17.76 -24.72
C LYS A 413 -17.90 -19.14 -24.60
N VAL A 414 -17.66 -20.07 -25.52
CA VAL A 414 -18.20 -21.46 -25.49
C VAL A 414 -17.34 -22.35 -24.59
N PHE A 415 -17.86 -23.50 -24.11
CA PHE A 415 -17.24 -24.49 -23.20
C PHE A 415 -15.72 -24.75 -23.37
N ARG A 416 -15.15 -24.55 -24.57
CA ARG A 416 -13.70 -24.67 -24.84
C ARG A 416 -12.89 -23.38 -24.66
N TYR A 417 -13.46 -22.31 -24.08
CA TYR A 417 -12.79 -21.01 -23.92
C TYR A 417 -11.48 -21.13 -23.13
N VAL A 418 -11.38 -22.05 -22.17
CA VAL A 418 -10.14 -22.30 -21.40
C VAL A 418 -8.96 -22.60 -22.32
N ARG A 419 -9.17 -23.49 -23.30
CA ARG A 419 -8.18 -23.87 -24.32
C ARG A 419 -7.86 -22.71 -25.25
N GLN A 420 -8.84 -21.83 -25.53
CA GLN A 420 -8.62 -20.64 -26.34
C GLN A 420 -7.79 -19.59 -25.59
N VAL A 421 -8.07 -19.34 -24.31
CA VAL A 421 -7.28 -18.43 -23.45
C VAL A 421 -5.85 -18.95 -23.29
N THR A 422 -5.65 -20.24 -23.01
CA THR A 422 -4.29 -20.81 -22.90
C THR A 422 -3.51 -20.73 -24.22
N ASN A 423 -4.17 -20.94 -25.36
CA ASN A 423 -3.52 -20.79 -26.66
C ASN A 423 -3.14 -19.34 -26.97
N GLN A 424 -3.98 -18.37 -26.62
CA GLN A 424 -3.66 -16.94 -26.77
C GLN A 424 -2.50 -16.53 -25.88
N GLU A 425 -2.48 -16.98 -24.62
CA GLU A 425 -1.37 -16.73 -23.69
C GLU A 425 -0.04 -17.24 -24.26
N ARG A 426 0.01 -18.50 -24.72
CA ARG A 426 1.20 -19.09 -25.34
C ARG A 426 1.66 -18.30 -26.56
N ARG A 427 0.74 -17.88 -27.43
CA ARG A 427 1.06 -17.08 -28.63
C ARG A 427 1.66 -15.72 -28.26
N VAL A 428 1.06 -14.99 -27.32
CA VAL A 428 1.57 -13.70 -26.86
C VAL A 428 2.95 -13.85 -26.23
N ARG A 429 3.18 -14.90 -25.44
CA ARG A 429 4.50 -15.17 -24.84
C ARG A 429 5.57 -15.39 -25.91
N ILE A 430 5.25 -16.13 -26.98
CA ILE A 430 6.16 -16.36 -28.11
C ILE A 430 6.42 -15.05 -28.85
N VAL A 431 5.40 -14.28 -29.20
CA VAL A 431 5.56 -13.00 -29.92
C VAL A 431 6.42 -12.02 -29.12
N LYS A 432 6.16 -11.85 -27.82
CA LYS A 432 6.99 -10.98 -26.98
C LYS A 432 8.42 -11.45 -26.78
N SER A 433 8.67 -12.76 -26.84
CA SER A 433 10.04 -13.29 -26.84
C SER A 433 10.79 -12.96 -28.14
N ILE A 434 10.05 -12.73 -29.23
CA ILE A 434 10.59 -12.30 -30.53
C ILE A 434 10.74 -10.77 -30.54
N GLU A 435 9.75 -10.01 -30.04
CA GLU A 435 9.81 -8.55 -29.91
C GLU A 435 11.00 -8.11 -29.05
N ARG A 436 11.22 -8.72 -27.88
CA ARG A 436 12.42 -8.42 -27.05
C ARG A 436 13.74 -8.65 -27.80
N ARG A 437 13.82 -9.68 -28.65
CA ARG A 437 15.01 -9.93 -29.49
C ARG A 437 15.17 -8.91 -30.61
N LEU A 438 14.09 -8.26 -31.05
CA LEU A 438 14.08 -7.23 -32.09
C LEU A 438 14.32 -5.84 -31.50
N GLU A 439 13.82 -5.55 -30.30
CA GLU A 439 14.08 -4.32 -29.54
C GLU A 439 15.55 -4.19 -29.15
N ASP A 440 16.19 -5.30 -28.74
CA ASP A 440 17.64 -5.37 -28.52
C ASP A 440 18.44 -5.06 -29.80
N GLN A 441 17.85 -5.23 -30.99
CA GLN A 441 18.45 -4.86 -32.27
C GLN A 441 18.13 -3.42 -32.70
N GLN A 442 17.01 -2.84 -32.24
CA GLN A 442 16.53 -1.52 -32.63
C GLN A 442 17.02 -0.38 -31.72
N LYS A 443 17.41 -0.66 -30.46
CA LYS A 443 18.10 0.31 -29.58
C LYS A 443 19.43 0.84 -30.12
N SER A 444 19.94 0.27 -31.22
CA SER A 444 21.13 0.74 -31.92
C SER A 444 20.87 1.79 -33.02
N LYS A 445 19.63 2.23 -33.25
CA LYS A 445 19.26 3.01 -34.46
C LYS A 445 18.28 4.18 -34.30
N ALA A 446 17.92 4.61 -33.10
CA ALA A 446 16.97 5.71 -32.92
C ALA A 446 17.57 6.86 -32.10
N ALA A 447 18.41 7.66 -32.75
CA ALA A 447 18.76 9.00 -32.31
C ALA A 447 18.97 9.86 -33.58
N GLU A 448 17.91 10.40 -34.16
CA GLU A 448 17.94 11.56 -35.08
C GLU A 448 16.53 11.96 -35.56
N ALA A 449 16.31 13.29 -35.65
CA ALA A 449 15.15 14.07 -36.14
C ALA A 449 14.06 14.42 -35.10
N GLU A 450 13.57 15.65 -34.96
CA GLU A 450 13.83 16.93 -35.64
C GLU A 450 13.25 18.11 -34.82
N ASN A 451 13.61 19.33 -35.23
CA ASN A 451 13.47 20.59 -34.51
C ASN A 451 12.24 21.44 -34.95
N SER A 452 11.73 22.24 -34.00
CA SER A 452 11.39 23.68 -34.09
C SER A 452 9.98 24.18 -34.46
N LYS A 453 9.41 25.01 -33.57
CA LYS A 453 8.85 26.37 -33.82
C LYS A 453 8.64 27.17 -32.52
N ILE A 454 8.94 28.47 -32.55
CA ILE A 454 8.90 29.40 -31.39
C ILE A 454 7.74 30.39 -31.52
N GLN A 455 7.04 30.68 -30.41
CA GLN A 455 6.24 31.91 -30.20
C GLN A 455 6.41 32.43 -28.76
N ASP A 456 6.45 33.76 -28.62
CA ASP A 456 6.67 34.50 -27.38
C ASP A 456 5.43 34.48 -26.46
N SER A 457 5.63 34.21 -25.15
CA SER A 457 4.63 34.50 -24.11
C SER A 457 5.28 35.13 -22.88
N SER A 458 4.59 36.10 -22.28
CA SER A 458 5.09 36.96 -21.21
C SER A 458 4.77 36.44 -19.79
N ASN A 459 4.68 35.12 -19.59
CA ASN A 459 4.28 34.49 -18.34
C ASN A 459 5.47 33.80 -17.63
N PRO A 460 5.48 33.74 -16.29
CA PRO A 460 6.54 33.05 -15.53
C PRO A 460 6.53 31.52 -15.68
N CYS A 461 5.48 30.95 -16.29
CA CYS A 461 5.34 29.52 -16.59
C CYS A 461 5.01 29.32 -18.08
N ILE A 462 5.54 28.25 -18.70
CA ILE A 462 5.30 27.92 -20.13
C ILE A 462 3.92 27.25 -20.30
N PRO A 463 3.02 27.76 -21.16
CA PRO A 463 1.77 27.09 -21.54
C PRO A 463 1.99 25.69 -22.16
N PHE A 464 1.03 24.77 -22.00
CA PHE A 464 1.17 23.35 -22.42
C PHE A 464 1.43 23.17 -23.93
N GLU A 465 0.96 24.09 -24.77
CA GLU A 465 1.04 24.02 -26.24
C GLU A 465 2.46 24.25 -26.81
N HIS A 466 3.44 24.61 -25.98
CA HIS A 466 4.81 24.90 -26.41
C HIS A 466 5.76 23.73 -26.13
N GLU A 467 6.56 23.38 -27.13
CA GLU A 467 7.60 22.34 -27.02
C GLU A 467 8.71 22.75 -26.05
N ASP A 468 8.96 21.92 -25.03
CA ASP A 468 10.12 22.00 -24.14
C ASP A 468 10.70 20.60 -23.89
N PRO A 469 11.41 20.01 -24.87
CA PRO A 469 11.76 18.60 -24.85
C PRO A 469 12.75 18.28 -23.72
N LEU A 470 12.39 17.29 -22.90
CA LEU A 470 13.22 16.80 -21.80
C LEU A 470 13.55 15.30 -22.05
N PRO A 471 14.74 14.98 -22.59
CA PRO A 471 15.10 13.59 -22.88
C PRO A 471 15.16 12.76 -21.59
N ILE A 472 15.22 11.44 -21.72
CA ILE A 472 15.33 10.53 -20.57
C ILE A 472 16.52 10.96 -19.69
N ALA A 473 16.31 11.00 -18.37
CA ALA A 473 17.28 11.50 -17.43
C ALA A 473 18.39 10.47 -17.16
N ASP A 474 19.64 10.92 -17.10
CA ASP A 474 20.74 10.09 -16.60
C ASP A 474 20.52 9.75 -15.11
N PRO A 475 20.44 8.47 -14.72
CA PRO A 475 20.26 8.06 -13.31
C PRO A 475 21.35 8.52 -12.35
N THR A 476 22.53 8.87 -12.87
CA THR A 476 23.65 9.38 -12.06
C THR A 476 23.60 10.89 -11.85
N SER A 477 22.88 11.62 -12.71
CA SER A 477 22.63 13.04 -12.51
C SER A 477 21.62 13.24 -11.39
N HIS A 478 21.86 14.21 -10.50
CA HIS A 478 20.92 14.55 -9.44
C HIS A 478 19.65 15.22 -9.97
N TYR A 479 19.80 16.08 -10.99
CA TYR A 479 18.67 16.79 -11.58
C TYR A 479 18.80 16.93 -13.09
N GLN A 480 17.67 17.22 -13.74
CA GLN A 480 17.61 17.54 -15.17
C GLN A 480 16.61 18.65 -15.44
N VAL A 481 17.04 19.62 -16.25
CA VAL A 481 16.21 20.72 -16.79
C VAL A 481 16.48 20.80 -18.29
N SER A 482 15.49 21.25 -19.05
CA SER A 482 15.59 21.38 -20.51
C SER A 482 16.81 22.18 -20.96
N MET A 483 17.39 21.78 -22.10
CA MET A 483 18.51 22.49 -22.74
C MET A 483 18.05 23.63 -23.67
N THR A 484 16.73 23.79 -23.79
CA THR A 484 16.09 24.67 -24.75
C THR A 484 16.29 26.14 -24.40
N ARG A 485 16.44 26.98 -25.44
CA ARG A 485 16.57 28.45 -25.35
C ARG A 485 15.37 29.18 -25.96
N SER A 486 14.32 28.43 -26.29
CA SER A 486 13.14 28.90 -27.01
C SER A 486 12.33 29.93 -26.23
N HIS A 487 12.30 29.81 -24.90
CA HIS A 487 11.49 30.67 -24.02
C HIS A 487 12.38 31.67 -23.28
N ARG A 488 12.57 32.86 -23.87
CA ARG A 488 13.41 33.93 -23.31
C ARG A 488 12.55 35.02 -22.67
N LEU A 489 12.92 35.44 -21.47
CA LEU A 489 12.34 36.58 -20.77
C LEU A 489 13.42 37.65 -20.52
N PRO A 490 13.27 38.86 -21.08
CA PRO A 490 14.12 39.98 -20.71
C PRO A 490 13.77 40.42 -19.28
N ILE A 491 14.76 40.48 -18.39
CA ILE A 491 14.54 40.66 -16.94
C ILE A 491 13.94 42.04 -16.65
N MET A 492 14.54 43.13 -17.12
CA MET A 492 14.06 44.49 -16.79
C MET A 492 12.62 44.78 -17.26
N PRO A 493 12.23 44.53 -18.53
CA PRO A 493 10.85 44.74 -18.97
C PRO A 493 9.83 43.86 -18.24
N TRP A 494 10.26 42.68 -17.75
CA TRP A 494 9.42 41.80 -16.96
C TRP A 494 9.24 42.34 -15.53
N LEU A 495 10.30 42.86 -14.91
CA LEU A 495 10.24 43.51 -13.60
C LEU A 495 9.34 44.75 -13.64
N ASP A 496 9.48 45.61 -14.64
CA ASP A 496 8.67 46.82 -14.81
C ASP A 496 7.17 46.49 -14.93
N LYS A 497 6.83 45.35 -15.54
CA LYS A 497 5.43 44.88 -15.68
C LYS A 497 4.85 44.36 -14.35
N HIS A 498 5.70 43.99 -13.39
CA HIS A 498 5.32 43.42 -12.10
C HIS A 498 5.80 44.28 -10.92
N GLU A 499 5.95 45.60 -11.12
CA GLU A 499 6.44 46.54 -10.09
C GLU A 499 5.55 46.54 -8.83
N ASP A 500 4.25 46.28 -8.99
CA ASP A 500 3.28 46.19 -7.88
C ASP A 500 3.28 44.82 -7.16
N ASP A 501 4.03 43.81 -7.66
CA ASP A 501 4.09 42.48 -7.08
C ASP A 501 5.18 42.38 -6.01
N ARG A 502 4.76 42.12 -4.77
CA ARG A 502 5.67 41.97 -3.62
C ARG A 502 6.68 40.83 -3.79
N ALA A 503 6.34 39.79 -4.56
CA ALA A 503 7.23 38.65 -4.80
C ALA A 503 8.49 39.05 -5.61
N VAL A 504 8.40 40.16 -6.34
CA VAL A 504 9.44 40.66 -7.25
C VAL A 504 10.32 41.73 -6.56
N ASN A 505 10.00 42.09 -5.31
CA ASN A 505 10.81 43.00 -4.51
C ASN A 505 12.24 42.47 -4.36
N HIS A 506 13.20 43.34 -4.69
CA HIS A 506 14.63 43.02 -4.66
C HIS A 506 15.04 41.81 -5.52
N PHE A 507 14.21 41.35 -6.46
CA PHE A 507 14.47 40.17 -7.29
C PHE A 507 15.84 40.21 -7.96
N LEU A 508 16.19 41.33 -8.61
CA LEU A 508 17.47 41.45 -9.30
C LEU A 508 18.68 41.42 -8.35
N ARG A 509 18.54 41.98 -7.14
CA ARG A 509 19.58 41.96 -6.10
C ARG A 509 19.82 40.52 -5.63
N LYS A 510 18.74 39.81 -5.31
CA LYS A 510 18.78 38.41 -4.87
C LYS A 510 19.32 37.50 -5.98
N LEU A 511 18.91 37.72 -7.23
CA LEU A 511 19.36 36.91 -8.37
C LEU A 511 20.86 37.07 -8.60
N ARG A 512 21.37 38.31 -8.56
CA ARG A 512 22.80 38.58 -8.69
C ARG A 512 23.61 37.95 -7.56
N THR A 513 23.09 38.00 -6.34
CA THR A 513 23.72 37.38 -5.16
C THR A 513 23.79 35.87 -5.33
N HIS A 514 22.68 35.22 -5.67
CA HIS A 514 22.62 33.78 -5.91
C HIS A 514 23.57 33.35 -7.04
N VAL A 515 23.53 34.04 -8.18
CA VAL A 515 24.42 33.77 -9.33
C VAL A 515 25.90 33.96 -8.96
N PHE A 516 26.22 34.99 -8.18
CA PHE A 516 27.59 35.24 -7.72
C PHE A 516 28.09 34.09 -6.85
N CYS A 517 27.31 33.68 -5.85
CA CYS A 517 27.62 32.55 -4.95
C CYS A 517 27.83 31.25 -5.74
N ARG A 518 26.96 30.98 -6.72
CA ARG A 518 27.07 29.80 -7.61
C ARG A 518 28.30 29.81 -8.51
N LEU A 519 28.80 30.99 -8.91
CA LEU A 519 30.00 31.12 -9.74
C LEU A 519 31.31 31.05 -8.96
N THR A 520 31.32 31.55 -7.72
CA THR A 520 32.51 31.64 -6.86
C THR A 520 32.65 30.47 -5.90
N GLY A 521 31.55 29.80 -5.55
CA GLY A 521 31.50 28.79 -4.50
C GLY A 521 31.43 29.39 -3.09
N GLU A 522 31.15 30.69 -2.94
CA GLU A 522 30.88 31.29 -1.63
C GLU A 522 29.53 30.81 -1.10
N CYS A 523 29.51 30.29 0.13
CA CYS A 523 28.33 29.65 0.72
C CYS A 523 27.43 30.60 1.52
N ASP A 524 27.89 31.83 1.80
CA ASP A 524 27.17 32.78 2.65
C ASP A 524 26.66 33.97 1.84
N GLU A 525 25.37 33.96 1.50
CA GLU A 525 24.71 35.02 0.73
C GLU A 525 24.76 36.38 1.46
N GLU A 526 24.90 36.40 2.79
CA GLU A 526 24.99 37.63 3.60
C GLU A 526 26.36 38.32 3.48
N SER A 527 27.39 37.58 3.07
CA SER A 527 28.76 38.09 2.92
C SER A 527 29.00 38.84 1.60
N VAL A 528 28.07 38.74 0.64
CA VAL A 528 28.23 39.27 -0.72
C VAL A 528 28.03 40.79 -0.74
N THR A 529 29.05 41.53 -1.18
CA THR A 529 28.96 42.99 -1.26
C THR A 529 28.28 43.47 -2.55
N PRO A 530 27.72 44.70 -2.59
CA PRO A 530 27.20 45.30 -3.82
C PRO A 530 28.24 45.46 -4.94
N SER A 531 29.55 45.45 -4.60
CA SER A 531 30.64 45.47 -5.58
C SER A 531 30.81 44.10 -6.25
N ASP A 532 30.61 43.02 -5.49
CA ASP A 532 30.69 41.64 -5.97
C ASP A 532 29.53 41.34 -6.93
N GLN A 533 28.32 41.78 -6.59
CA GLN A 533 27.14 41.71 -7.47
C GLN A 533 27.33 42.41 -8.82
N ARG A 534 28.15 43.46 -8.89
CA ARG A 534 28.47 44.19 -10.14
C ARG A 534 29.53 43.50 -10.99
N THR A 535 30.20 42.48 -10.43
CA THR A 535 31.23 41.70 -11.11
C THR A 535 30.64 40.55 -11.91
N CYS A 536 29.40 40.13 -11.60
CA CYS A 536 28.62 39.21 -12.42
C CYS A 536 28.13 39.87 -13.72
N ILE A 537 28.61 39.39 -14.86
CA ILE A 537 28.12 39.78 -16.18
C ILE A 537 27.09 38.73 -16.62
N HIS A 538 25.84 39.16 -16.84
CA HIS A 538 24.88 38.42 -17.64
C HIS A 538 25.30 38.59 -19.12
N ASN A 539 26.00 37.60 -19.66
CA ASN A 539 26.32 37.63 -21.09
C ASN A 539 25.02 37.31 -21.84
N ASN A 540 24.60 38.21 -22.75
CA ASN A 540 23.36 38.19 -23.56
C ASN A 540 22.16 39.01 -23.04
N ASN A 541 22.34 40.32 -22.80
CA ASN A 541 21.27 41.33 -22.69
C ASN A 541 20.28 41.15 -21.50
N ASP A 542 20.73 40.78 -20.30
CA ASP A 542 19.87 40.63 -19.11
C ASP A 542 18.63 39.75 -19.37
N ARG A 543 18.85 38.55 -19.94
CA ARG A 543 17.79 37.59 -20.26
C ARG A 543 17.88 36.38 -19.35
N MET A 544 16.73 35.92 -18.89
CA MET A 544 16.55 34.60 -18.28
C MET A 544 15.71 33.73 -19.21
N TYR A 545 15.88 32.42 -19.10
CA TYR A 545 15.14 31.45 -19.90
C TYR A 545 14.26 30.62 -18.99
N VAL A 546 13.02 30.40 -19.39
CA VAL A 546 12.01 29.67 -18.59
C VAL A 546 11.97 28.21 -19.01
N HIS A 547 11.71 27.32 -18.06
CA HIS A 547 11.54 25.88 -18.28
C HIS A 547 10.24 25.36 -17.68
N LYS A 548 9.72 24.28 -18.26
CA LYS A 548 8.43 23.70 -17.88
C LYS A 548 8.54 22.77 -16.67
N VAL A 549 9.54 21.89 -16.69
CA VAL A 549 9.69 20.78 -15.75
C VAL A 549 11.12 20.69 -15.24
N LEU A 550 11.24 20.42 -13.94
CA LEU A 550 12.48 19.99 -13.29
C LEU A 550 12.30 18.52 -12.90
N ARG A 551 13.23 17.66 -13.29
CA ARG A 551 13.30 16.28 -12.80
C ARG A 551 14.36 16.17 -11.72
N ILE A 552 14.02 15.59 -10.58
CA ILE A 552 14.94 15.33 -9.46
C ILE A 552 15.08 13.82 -9.27
N ASN A 553 16.30 13.31 -9.39
CA ASN A 553 16.65 11.94 -9.13
C ASN A 553 17.12 11.80 -7.68
N TYR A 554 16.45 10.95 -6.90
CA TYR A 554 16.79 10.72 -5.50
C TYR A 554 16.96 9.23 -5.23
N THR A 555 17.73 8.92 -4.19
CA THR A 555 17.85 7.56 -3.68
C THR A 555 16.77 7.32 -2.63
N THR A 556 15.99 6.26 -2.84
CA THR A 556 14.99 5.77 -1.88
C THR A 556 15.64 4.97 -0.76
N TYR A 557 14.95 4.85 0.37
CA TYR A 557 15.38 4.04 1.52
C TYR A 557 15.77 2.58 1.17
N ASP A 558 15.17 1.97 0.13
CA ASP A 558 15.50 0.61 -0.33
C ASP A 558 16.67 0.57 -1.32
N GLN A 559 17.49 1.62 -1.35
CA GLN A 559 18.71 1.79 -2.14
C GLN A 559 18.47 1.78 -3.65
N ARG A 560 17.34 2.35 -4.08
CA ARG A 560 17.00 2.45 -5.50
C ARG A 560 16.92 3.90 -5.93
N ARG A 561 16.97 4.14 -7.23
CA ARG A 561 16.80 5.49 -7.78
C ARG A 561 15.33 5.71 -8.11
N CYS A 562 14.75 6.79 -7.61
CA CYS A 562 13.45 7.31 -8.04
C CYS A 562 13.65 8.68 -8.70
N GLN A 563 12.61 9.14 -9.38
CA GLN A 563 12.57 10.45 -9.99
C GLN A 563 11.24 11.14 -9.71
N ASP A 564 11.31 12.39 -9.25
CA ASP A 564 10.15 13.27 -9.14
C ASP A 564 10.13 14.28 -10.29
N SER A 565 8.94 14.58 -10.80
CA SER A 565 8.70 15.62 -11.81
C SER A 565 8.07 16.84 -11.13
N ILE A 566 8.82 17.94 -11.08
CA ILE A 566 8.39 19.20 -10.46
C ILE A 566 7.94 20.16 -11.55
N ASN A 567 6.69 20.62 -11.41
CA ASN A 567 6.07 21.58 -12.32
C ASN A 567 5.42 22.68 -11.48
N PRO A 568 5.77 23.97 -11.69
CA PRO A 568 5.20 25.10 -10.94
C PRO A 568 3.67 25.18 -10.94
N ARG A 569 3.00 24.53 -11.91
CA ARG A 569 1.54 24.53 -12.06
C ARG A 569 0.83 23.46 -11.23
N THR A 570 1.40 22.26 -11.11
CA THR A 570 0.69 21.07 -10.61
C THR A 570 1.41 20.41 -9.43
N HIS A 571 2.73 20.31 -9.47
CA HIS A 571 3.57 19.64 -8.47
C HIS A 571 4.75 20.55 -8.13
N SER A 572 4.47 21.64 -7.42
CA SER A 572 5.43 22.74 -7.22
C SER A 572 6.14 22.69 -5.87
N ASP A 573 5.69 21.88 -4.92
CA ASP A 573 6.22 21.86 -3.56
C ASP A 573 7.41 20.90 -3.43
N VAL A 574 8.51 21.39 -2.85
CA VAL A 574 9.80 20.69 -2.71
C VAL A 574 10.33 20.76 -1.29
N MET A 575 11.22 19.82 -0.94
CA MET A 575 12.00 19.88 0.31
C MET A 575 13.51 19.93 0.08
N VAL A 576 14.19 20.62 0.98
CA VAL A 576 15.64 20.78 1.05
C VAL A 576 16.12 20.47 2.47
N LEU A 577 17.42 20.23 2.63
CA LEU A 577 18.00 19.99 3.96
C LEU A 577 18.02 21.30 4.76
N SER A 578 17.68 21.23 6.05
CA SER A 578 17.82 22.37 6.96
C SER A 578 19.31 22.69 7.20
N PRO A 579 19.75 23.96 7.19
CA PRO A 579 21.11 24.36 7.53
C PRO A 579 21.46 24.20 9.02
N ASN A 580 20.46 24.09 9.89
CA ASN A 580 20.67 24.05 11.34
C ASN A 580 21.19 22.67 11.80
N ASP A 581 22.05 22.67 12.82
CA ASP A 581 22.64 21.48 13.42
C ASP A 581 21.59 20.49 13.96
N VAL A 582 22.05 19.25 14.12
CA VAL A 582 21.41 17.97 14.47
C VAL A 582 20.41 17.98 15.65
N ASP A 583 20.29 19.09 16.39
CA ASP A 583 19.47 19.22 17.60
C ASP A 583 18.10 19.87 17.38
N ASP A 584 17.82 20.46 16.22
CA ASP A 584 16.46 20.94 15.88
C ASP A 584 15.59 19.77 15.38
N ASP A 585 14.38 19.61 15.94
CA ASP A 585 13.36 18.61 15.57
C ASP A 585 12.85 18.73 14.09
N GLU A 586 13.50 19.56 13.25
CA GLU A 586 13.11 19.91 11.87
C GLU A 586 14.25 19.69 10.86
N PRO A 587 14.41 18.47 10.32
CA PRO A 587 15.52 18.13 9.42
C PRO A 587 15.41 18.75 8.02
N TYR A 588 14.26 19.31 7.65
CA TYR A 588 13.98 19.78 6.30
C TYR A 588 13.32 21.15 6.29
N LEU A 589 13.67 21.95 5.28
CA LEU A 589 12.92 23.15 4.89
C LEU A 589 12.08 22.85 3.66
N TYR A 590 10.97 23.56 3.51
CA TYR A 590 10.02 23.36 2.42
C TYR A 590 9.86 24.64 1.62
N ALA A 591 9.69 24.50 0.30
CA ALA A 591 9.43 25.64 -0.57
C ALA A 591 8.45 25.29 -1.69
N ARG A 592 7.71 26.29 -2.15
CA ARG A 592 6.89 26.20 -3.36
C ARG A 592 7.61 26.84 -4.54
N VAL A 593 7.89 26.06 -5.57
CA VAL A 593 8.50 26.53 -6.82
C VAL A 593 7.50 27.35 -7.62
N ILE A 594 7.85 28.62 -7.84
CA ILE A 594 7.06 29.58 -8.62
C ILE A 594 7.48 29.54 -10.09
N GLY A 595 8.76 29.36 -10.35
CA GLY A 595 9.30 29.29 -11.71
C GLY A 595 10.66 28.59 -11.75
N ILE A 596 10.93 27.96 -12.90
CA ILE A 596 12.17 27.24 -13.19
C ILE A 596 12.89 28.02 -14.28
N TYR A 597 14.13 28.44 -14.00
CA TYR A 597 14.87 29.31 -14.90
C TYR A 597 16.31 28.87 -15.10
N HIS A 598 16.92 29.35 -16.18
CA HIS A 598 18.37 29.39 -16.31
C HIS A 598 18.86 30.73 -16.85
N VAL A 599 20.11 31.08 -16.53
CA VAL A 599 20.84 32.23 -17.07
C VAL A 599 22.24 31.81 -17.55
N GLU A 600 22.79 32.57 -18.48
CA GLU A 600 24.20 32.48 -18.86
C GLU A 600 24.97 33.62 -18.20
N ALA A 601 25.86 33.29 -17.25
CA ALA A 601 26.59 34.27 -16.45
C ALA A 601 28.10 33.97 -16.41
N GLY A 602 28.89 35.02 -16.27
CA GLY A 602 30.35 34.92 -16.09
C GLY A 602 30.89 36.06 -15.21
N LEU A 603 32.11 35.89 -14.69
CA LEU A 603 32.76 36.91 -13.86
C LEU A 603 33.60 37.86 -14.73
N ARG A 604 33.44 39.17 -14.52
CA ARG A 604 34.12 40.22 -15.29
C ARG A 604 35.66 40.20 -15.20
N ASN A 605 36.19 39.66 -14.11
CA ASN A 605 37.61 39.78 -13.74
C ASN A 605 38.42 38.48 -13.92
N ASP A 606 37.86 37.44 -14.55
CA ASP A 606 38.56 36.17 -14.78
C ASP A 606 38.96 36.00 -16.27
N PRO A 607 40.19 36.41 -16.67
CA PRO A 607 40.67 36.28 -18.04
C PRO A 607 40.96 34.84 -18.49
N GLN A 608 40.98 33.85 -17.58
CA GLN A 608 41.18 32.43 -17.93
C GLN A 608 39.86 31.68 -18.17
N ASN A 609 38.72 32.23 -17.73
CA ASN A 609 37.40 31.58 -17.76
C ASN A 609 36.35 32.45 -18.48
N SER A 610 36.73 33.00 -19.64
CA SER A 610 35.91 33.95 -20.44
C SER A 610 34.63 33.36 -21.08
N SER A 611 34.34 32.07 -20.88
CA SER A 611 33.10 31.44 -21.39
C SER A 611 31.97 31.58 -20.37
N SER A 612 30.82 32.10 -20.79
CA SER A 612 29.61 32.12 -19.97
C SER A 612 29.26 30.70 -19.49
N LYS A 613 28.97 30.56 -18.19
CA LYS A 613 28.47 29.33 -17.59
C LYS A 613 26.95 29.40 -17.52
N ARG A 614 26.29 28.28 -17.81
CA ARG A 614 24.87 28.13 -17.56
C ARG A 614 24.65 27.87 -16.07
N ILE A 615 23.71 28.59 -15.48
CA ILE A 615 23.29 28.42 -14.09
C ILE A 615 21.78 28.22 -14.08
N ASP A 616 21.35 27.05 -13.61
CA ASP A 616 19.95 26.75 -13.36
C ASP A 616 19.59 27.17 -11.93
N PHE A 617 18.40 27.77 -11.77
CA PHE A 617 17.91 28.21 -10.48
C PHE A 617 16.38 28.14 -10.42
N LEU A 618 15.86 27.95 -9.23
CA LEU A 618 14.43 27.94 -8.93
C LEU A 618 14.08 29.24 -8.22
N TRP A 619 12.99 29.87 -8.64
CA TRP A 619 12.38 30.95 -7.87
C TRP A 619 11.30 30.36 -6.97
N VAL A 620 11.43 30.54 -5.66
CA VAL A 620 10.63 29.82 -4.67
C VAL A 620 9.99 30.75 -3.63
N ARG A 621 8.87 30.28 -3.05
CA ARG A 621 8.25 30.85 -1.84
C ARG A 621 8.46 29.89 -0.67
N TRP A 622 9.01 30.38 0.42
CA TRP A 622 9.35 29.56 1.58
C TRP A 622 8.16 29.29 2.48
N TYR A 623 8.15 28.08 3.05
CA TYR A 623 7.30 27.73 4.17
C TYR A 623 8.07 27.88 5.49
N VAL A 624 7.34 28.12 6.57
CA VAL A 624 7.81 28.10 7.95
C VAL A 624 7.04 27.06 8.73
N SER A 625 7.70 26.39 9.66
CA SER A 625 7.03 25.43 10.55
C SER A 625 5.95 26.12 11.39
N ALA A 626 4.79 25.48 11.46
CA ALA A 626 3.65 25.92 12.27
C ALA A 626 3.54 25.12 13.58
N ASP A 627 4.26 24.00 13.72
CA ASP A 627 4.27 23.16 14.92
C ASP A 627 5.66 22.53 15.16
N ASN A 628 6.29 22.89 16.28
CA ASN A 628 7.63 22.40 16.65
C ASN A 628 7.60 21.03 17.33
N ARG A 629 6.52 20.24 17.17
CA ARG A 629 6.37 18.94 17.85
C ARG A 629 6.76 17.80 16.91
N SER A 630 7.61 16.90 17.41
CA SER A 630 7.90 15.62 16.77
C SER A 630 6.62 14.86 16.38
N CYS A 631 6.42 14.65 15.07
CA CYS A 631 5.22 14.06 14.48
C CYS A 631 4.90 12.65 14.99
N TRP A 632 5.92 11.83 15.26
CA TRP A 632 5.76 10.46 15.78
C TRP A 632 5.40 10.43 17.26
N LYS A 633 5.99 11.33 18.07
CA LYS A 633 5.65 11.46 19.50
C LYS A 633 4.23 12.02 19.68
N SER A 634 3.87 13.02 18.87
CA SER A 634 2.54 13.67 18.91
C SER A 634 1.45 12.87 18.19
N ARG A 635 1.84 11.92 17.33
CA ARG A 635 0.95 11.18 16.41
C ARG A 635 0.14 12.12 15.52
N ARG A 636 0.77 13.20 15.04
CA ARG A 636 0.18 14.20 14.14
C ARG A 636 1.14 14.46 12.99
N LEU A 637 0.58 14.88 11.86
CA LEU A 637 1.39 15.28 10.72
C LEU A 637 2.11 16.60 11.04
N PRO A 638 3.36 16.80 10.59
CA PRO A 638 4.01 18.10 10.64
C PRO A 638 3.16 19.15 9.90
N GLN A 639 3.14 20.38 10.41
CA GLN A 639 2.37 21.47 9.84
C GLN A 639 3.28 22.63 9.47
N VAL A 640 3.03 23.23 8.31
CA VAL A 640 3.76 24.37 7.80
C VAL A 640 2.79 25.45 7.33
N GLY A 641 3.22 26.71 7.42
CA GLY A 641 2.53 27.86 6.85
C GLY A 641 3.44 28.61 5.89
N PHE A 642 2.91 29.51 5.08
CA PHE A 642 3.77 30.41 4.31
C PHE A 642 4.43 31.44 5.22
N VAL A 643 5.70 31.74 4.95
CA VAL A 643 6.33 32.96 5.49
C VAL A 643 5.50 34.17 5.07
N ASP A 644 5.37 35.16 5.96
CA ASP A 644 4.64 36.40 5.68
C ASP A 644 5.26 37.07 4.44
N GLY A 645 4.43 37.35 3.43
CA GLY A 645 4.91 37.94 2.17
C GLY A 645 5.46 39.36 2.29
N SER A 646 5.37 39.99 3.46
CA SER A 646 6.06 41.25 3.79
C SER A 646 7.50 41.06 4.26
N ASP A 647 7.88 39.83 4.64
CA ASP A 647 9.24 39.48 5.01
C ASP A 647 10.12 39.39 3.74
N ASP A 648 11.33 39.96 3.79
CA ASP A 648 12.30 39.83 2.69
C ASP A 648 12.74 38.37 2.52
N GLY A 649 12.66 37.54 3.56
CA GLY A 649 12.95 36.10 3.51
C GLY A 649 11.87 35.24 2.84
N ALA A 650 10.67 35.77 2.55
CA ALA A 650 9.56 34.97 2.05
C ALA A 650 9.77 34.40 0.63
N PHE A 651 10.54 35.13 -0.18
CA PHE A 651 10.86 34.75 -1.57
C PHE A 651 12.36 34.73 -1.78
N GLY A 652 12.85 33.67 -2.41
CA GLY A 652 14.28 33.46 -2.63
C GLY A 652 14.57 32.65 -3.89
N PHE A 653 15.86 32.40 -4.10
CA PHE A 653 16.35 31.53 -5.15
C PHE A 653 16.93 30.26 -4.54
N LEU A 654 16.71 29.14 -5.20
CA LEU A 654 17.17 27.83 -4.76
C LEU A 654 17.94 27.15 -5.88
N ASP A 655 19.07 26.52 -5.56
CA ASP A 655 19.78 25.65 -6.49
C ASP A 655 18.98 24.33 -6.66
N PRO A 656 18.62 23.93 -7.89
CA PRO A 656 18.02 22.61 -8.14
C PRO A 656 18.81 21.46 -7.52
N ALA A 657 20.14 21.60 -7.36
CA ALA A 657 20.99 20.59 -6.72
C ALA A 657 20.73 20.43 -5.20
N GLN A 658 20.16 21.44 -4.53
CA GLN A 658 19.80 21.38 -3.11
C GLN A 658 18.44 20.72 -2.87
N VAL A 659 17.60 20.60 -3.91
CA VAL A 659 16.31 19.93 -3.82
C VAL A 659 16.52 18.45 -3.59
N ILE A 660 16.01 17.94 -2.47
CA ILE A 660 16.06 16.50 -2.17
C ILE A 660 15.07 15.76 -3.04
N ARG A 661 13.80 16.21 -3.02
CA ARG A 661 12.67 15.66 -3.79
C ARG A 661 11.41 16.51 -3.63
N ALA A 662 10.32 16.15 -4.31
CA ALA A 662 9.02 16.80 -4.17
C ALA A 662 8.33 16.39 -2.87
N VAL A 663 7.38 17.21 -2.41
CA VAL A 663 6.62 16.98 -1.16
C VAL A 663 5.12 16.99 -1.42
N HIS A 664 4.42 16.04 -0.82
CA HIS A 664 2.96 16.00 -0.86
C HIS A 664 2.35 16.74 0.32
N LEU A 665 1.66 17.82 0.03
CA LEU A 665 1.03 18.70 1.02
C LEU A 665 -0.49 18.48 1.06
N LEU A 666 -1.04 18.39 2.28
CA LEU A 666 -2.47 18.19 2.55
C LEU A 666 -3.06 19.44 3.20
N PRO A 667 -4.20 19.97 2.73
CA PRO A 667 -4.86 21.09 3.39
C PRO A 667 -5.25 20.75 4.83
N ASN A 668 -5.06 21.69 5.75
CA ASN A 668 -5.64 21.57 7.09
C ASN A 668 -7.12 22.01 7.04
N PHE A 669 -8.04 21.08 7.26
CA PHE A 669 -9.48 21.34 7.15
C PHE A 669 -10.09 21.95 8.41
N LYS A 670 -9.43 21.82 9.56
CA LYS A 670 -9.91 22.32 10.85
C LYS A 670 -9.89 23.84 10.94
N GLU A 671 -8.84 24.46 10.39
CA GLU A 671 -8.65 25.93 10.42
C GLU A 671 -9.59 26.68 9.45
N GLY A 672 -10.40 25.95 8.67
CA GLY A 672 -11.36 26.53 7.75
C GLY A 672 -10.73 27.12 6.48
N ARG A 673 -11.58 27.63 5.59
CA ARG A 673 -11.13 28.28 4.34
C ARG A 673 -10.83 29.74 4.63
N VAL A 674 -9.61 30.16 4.34
CA VAL A 674 -9.25 31.58 4.36
C VAL A 674 -9.60 32.17 2.99
N SER A 675 -10.47 33.19 2.95
CA SER A 675 -10.81 33.93 1.73
C SER A 675 -9.72 34.90 1.27
N THR A 676 -8.69 35.05 2.10
CA THR A 676 -7.72 36.14 2.04
C THR A 676 -6.38 35.59 2.52
N ILE A 677 -5.78 34.69 1.74
CA ILE A 677 -4.36 34.39 1.91
C ILE A 677 -3.64 35.74 1.79
N LEU A 678 -3.02 36.16 2.89
CA LEU A 678 -2.55 37.51 3.18
C LEU A 678 -1.90 38.24 1.98
N GLY A 679 -2.47 39.40 1.61
CA GLY A 679 -1.84 40.47 0.81
C GLY A 679 -1.49 40.17 -0.66
N LEU A 680 -2.43 40.47 -1.59
CA LEU A 680 -2.26 40.44 -3.06
C LEU A 680 -1.04 41.27 -3.58
N PRO A 681 -0.54 41.05 -4.84
CA PRO A 681 -1.05 40.20 -5.93
C PRO A 681 0.01 39.28 -6.59
N TRP A 682 -0.25 37.97 -6.61
CA TRP A 682 0.25 37.12 -7.73
C TRP A 682 -0.44 37.57 -9.03
N PRO A 683 0.06 37.20 -10.24
CA PRO A 683 -0.69 37.38 -11.47
C PRO A 683 -2.10 36.80 -11.30
N VAL A 684 -3.11 37.67 -11.40
CA VAL A 684 -4.53 37.35 -11.19
C VAL A 684 -5.00 36.16 -12.06
N GLU A 685 -4.26 35.84 -13.12
CA GLU A 685 -4.47 34.68 -13.98
C GLU A 685 -4.08 33.32 -13.37
N LEU A 686 -3.05 33.26 -12.50
CA LEU A 686 -2.67 32.02 -11.81
C LEU A 686 -3.66 31.67 -10.68
N MET A 687 -4.27 32.69 -10.06
CA MET A 687 -5.27 32.55 -8.99
C MET A 687 -6.60 31.96 -9.46
N LYS A 688 -6.97 32.08 -10.75
CA LYS A 688 -8.26 31.55 -11.24
C LYS A 688 -8.39 30.02 -11.10
N LYS A 689 -7.26 29.31 -10.96
CA LYS A 689 -7.23 27.84 -10.82
C LYS A 689 -7.11 27.35 -9.36
N ILE A 690 -6.54 28.13 -8.44
CA ILE A 690 -6.34 27.69 -7.05
C ILE A 690 -7.53 28.15 -6.20
N LYS A 691 -8.60 27.35 -6.23
CA LYS A 691 -9.68 27.49 -5.25
C LYS A 691 -9.18 26.93 -3.92
N THR A 692 -9.11 27.78 -2.91
CA THR A 692 -9.06 27.45 -1.46
C THR A 692 -7.78 26.80 -0.96
N THR A 693 -7.01 27.53 -0.14
CA THR A 693 -5.98 26.94 0.74
C THR A 693 -6.06 27.61 2.10
N SER A 694 -6.00 26.79 3.16
CA SER A 694 -5.82 27.22 4.54
C SER A 694 -4.41 27.79 4.73
N ASP A 695 -4.19 28.71 5.67
CA ASP A 695 -2.85 29.28 5.92
C ASP A 695 -1.86 28.23 6.48
N ILE A 696 -2.40 27.19 7.13
CA ILE A 696 -1.66 26.04 7.66
C ILE A 696 -1.93 24.81 6.80
N ILE A 697 -0.85 24.11 6.45
CA ILE A 697 -0.82 22.98 5.53
C ILE A 697 -0.06 21.83 6.20
N SER A 698 -0.58 20.62 6.12
CA SER A 698 0.04 19.42 6.71
C SER A 698 0.95 18.72 5.71
N ILE A 699 2.11 18.26 6.15
CA ILE A 699 3.02 17.44 5.32
C ILE A 699 2.58 15.98 5.39
N CYS A 700 2.32 15.36 4.23
CA CYS A 700 1.96 13.96 4.17
C CYS A 700 3.19 13.06 4.27
N ILE A 701 3.64 12.77 5.50
CA ILE A 701 4.76 11.85 5.74
C ILE A 701 4.44 10.42 5.28
N PHE A 702 3.17 10.07 5.08
CA PHE A 702 2.72 8.75 4.62
C PHE A 702 2.45 8.69 3.11
N ALA A 703 2.81 9.74 2.35
CA ALA A 703 2.59 9.79 0.90
C ALA A 703 3.24 8.60 0.17
N ASP A 704 4.44 8.23 0.61
CA ASP A 704 5.14 7.02 0.19
C ASP A 704 6.05 6.49 1.30
N ARG A 705 6.64 5.32 1.05
CA ARG A 705 7.52 4.62 1.99
C ARG A 705 8.79 5.43 2.32
N ASP A 706 9.31 6.17 1.34
CA ASP A 706 10.55 6.94 1.50
C ASP A 706 10.32 8.19 2.36
N MET A 707 9.22 8.92 2.13
CA MET A 707 8.78 10.00 3.01
C MET A 707 8.60 9.50 4.44
N MET A 708 7.98 8.33 4.63
CA MET A 708 7.76 7.81 5.99
C MET A 708 9.07 7.51 6.71
N ILE A 709 10.03 6.86 6.03
CA ILE A 709 11.34 6.53 6.61
C ILE A 709 12.16 7.79 6.93
N ARG A 710 12.10 8.82 6.09
CA ARG A 710 12.83 10.10 6.32
C ARG A 710 12.41 10.81 7.60
N PHE A 711 11.15 10.67 8.00
CA PHE A 711 10.64 11.31 9.20
C PHE A 711 10.65 10.37 10.41
N CYS A 712 10.97 9.07 10.23
CA CYS A 712 11.00 8.07 11.30
C CYS A 712 12.36 8.13 12.02
N PRO A 713 12.42 8.62 13.26
CA PRO A 713 13.69 8.83 13.98
C PRO A 713 14.49 7.54 14.17
N GLU A 714 13.82 6.39 14.26
CA GLU A 714 14.44 5.10 14.51
C GLU A 714 15.07 4.47 13.26
N LEU A 715 14.74 4.97 12.06
CA LEU A 715 15.08 4.32 10.78
C LEU A 715 15.71 5.25 9.76
N THR A 716 15.97 6.52 10.10
CA THR A 716 16.64 7.49 9.24
C THR A 716 18.04 7.02 8.88
N LEU A 717 18.14 6.27 7.79
CA LEU A 717 19.38 5.87 7.15
C LEU A 717 20.04 7.13 6.56
N GLY A 718 21.14 7.58 7.16
CA GLY A 718 22.15 8.43 6.51
C GLY A 718 21.71 9.84 6.08
N THR A 719 20.62 10.40 6.62
CA THR A 719 20.28 11.82 6.41
C THR A 719 20.80 12.73 7.52
N HIS A 720 21.29 12.16 8.62
CA HIS A 720 22.21 12.83 9.52
C HIS A 720 23.63 12.47 9.10
N ILE A 721 24.38 13.48 8.64
CA ILE A 721 25.85 13.54 8.66
C ILE A 721 26.56 12.89 7.44
N ALA A 722 26.71 13.69 6.38
CA ALA A 722 28.01 13.83 5.73
C ALA A 722 28.89 14.76 6.59
N SER A 723 29.45 14.24 7.68
CA SER A 723 30.52 14.91 8.43
C SER A 723 31.32 13.86 9.20
N VAL A 724 32.61 13.79 8.87
CA VAL A 724 33.69 13.14 9.63
C VAL A 724 33.64 11.62 9.68
N VAL A 725 34.36 11.00 8.74
CA VAL A 725 35.05 9.72 8.99
C VAL A 725 35.96 9.95 10.21
N PRO A 726 35.76 9.27 11.36
CA PRO A 726 36.80 9.22 12.37
C PRO A 726 37.94 8.41 11.74
N ASP A 727 39.14 9.00 11.69
CA ASP A 727 40.33 8.26 11.30
C ASP A 727 40.41 6.95 12.11
N PRO A 728 40.90 5.85 11.49
CA PRO A 728 41.10 4.61 12.23
C PRO A 728 42.02 4.88 13.42
N PRO A 729 41.71 4.37 14.63
CA PRO A 729 42.54 4.60 15.79
C PRO A 729 43.93 4.02 15.52
N ASP A 730 44.94 4.89 15.66
CA ASP A 730 46.35 4.53 15.57
C ASP A 730 46.64 3.39 16.55
N SER A 731 47.25 2.33 16.03
CA SER A 731 47.67 1.17 16.81
C SER A 731 48.89 1.51 17.67
N SER A 732 48.68 2.17 18.80
CA SER A 732 49.65 2.21 19.92
C SER A 732 48.97 2.76 21.15
N ASP A 733 48.62 1.85 22.06
CA ASP A 733 48.93 1.91 23.50
C ASP A 733 48.00 0.94 24.24
N ILE A 734 48.45 -0.31 24.29
CA ILE A 734 48.00 -1.30 25.27
C ILE A 734 48.72 -0.94 26.56
N GLU A 735 48.02 -0.37 27.53
CA GLU A 735 48.40 -0.50 28.93
C GLU A 735 47.24 -1.13 29.70
N ASP A 736 47.44 -2.40 30.05
CA ASP A 736 46.73 -3.13 31.07
C ASP A 736 46.71 -2.34 32.38
N ASN A 737 45.53 -2.13 32.96
CA ASN A 737 45.41 -2.21 34.41
C ASN A 737 44.01 -2.66 34.85
N SER A 738 44.07 -3.56 35.82
CA SER A 738 43.06 -4.45 36.36
C SER A 738 42.07 -3.78 37.33
N ASP A 739 40.91 -4.44 37.43
CA ASP A 739 40.04 -4.58 38.61
C ASP A 739 39.30 -3.36 39.18
N SER A 740 37.97 -3.36 39.04
CA SER A 740 37.06 -3.44 40.19
C SER A 740 35.60 -3.53 39.72
N SER A 741 34.92 -4.52 40.25
CA SER A 741 33.48 -4.76 40.16
C SER A 741 32.80 -4.01 41.30
N GLU A 742 31.73 -3.26 41.01
CA GLU A 742 30.78 -2.82 42.03
C GLU A 742 29.36 -3.15 41.56
N GLU A 743 28.73 -3.99 42.39
CA GLU A 743 27.36 -4.47 42.39
C GLU A 743 26.39 -3.34 42.76
N ILE A 744 25.19 -3.30 42.18
CA ILE A 744 23.99 -2.71 42.81
C ILE A 744 22.78 -3.61 42.53
N GLU A 745 22.54 -4.47 43.52
CA GLU A 745 21.29 -4.93 44.15
C GLU A 745 19.97 -4.93 43.34
N GLU A 746 19.49 -6.15 43.05
CA GLU A 746 18.08 -6.48 42.77
C GLU A 746 17.38 -6.82 44.11
N GLU A 747 16.27 -6.15 44.43
CA GLU A 747 15.38 -6.54 45.53
C GLU A 747 14.30 -7.50 44.98
N GLU A 748 14.41 -8.77 45.36
CA GLU A 748 13.35 -9.78 45.31
C GLU A 748 12.47 -9.68 46.56
N GLU A 749 11.14 -9.62 46.40
CA GLU A 749 10.19 -9.97 47.45
C GLU A 749 9.51 -11.30 47.10
N GLU A 750 9.84 -12.35 47.85
CA GLU A 750 9.21 -13.67 47.83
C GLU A 750 7.99 -13.77 48.77
N GLN A 751 6.95 -14.39 48.22
CA GLN A 751 6.06 -15.43 48.78
C GLN A 751 5.27 -15.19 50.07
N ASP A 752 3.96 -15.47 49.95
CA ASP A 752 3.23 -16.27 50.94
C ASP A 752 2.47 -17.39 50.20
N GLU A 753 2.88 -18.64 50.46
CA GLU A 753 2.17 -19.88 50.14
C GLU A 753 1.12 -20.17 51.22
N GLU A 754 -0.11 -20.51 50.85
CA GLU A 754 -1.00 -21.32 51.69
C GLU A 754 -1.52 -22.54 50.92
N THR A 755 -0.88 -23.66 51.25
CA THR A 755 -1.31 -25.07 51.32
C THR A 755 -2.65 -25.51 50.73
N LEU A 756 -2.53 -26.54 49.87
CA LEU A 756 -3.56 -27.51 49.50
C LEU A 756 -3.95 -28.39 50.69
N ASP A 757 -5.25 -28.59 50.88
CA ASP A 757 -5.78 -29.74 51.62
C ASP A 757 -6.94 -30.40 50.84
N ASP A 758 -6.84 -31.72 50.77
CA ASP A 758 -7.68 -32.67 50.05
C ASP A 758 -8.84 -33.15 50.94
N ALA A 759 -10.09 -33.03 50.50
CA ALA A 759 -11.19 -33.84 51.02
C ALA A 759 -12.47 -33.81 50.14
N SER A 760 -12.71 -34.96 49.50
CA SER A 760 -14.00 -35.65 49.36
C SER A 760 -15.14 -35.08 48.49
N HIS A 761 -15.56 -35.95 47.57
CA HIS A 761 -16.87 -36.01 46.92
C HIS A 761 -18.05 -35.55 47.78
N SER A 762 -18.86 -34.63 47.25
CA SER A 762 -20.32 -34.72 47.36
C SER A 762 -20.96 -34.31 46.04
N GLU A 763 -21.85 -35.18 45.54
CA GLU A 763 -22.74 -34.88 44.43
C GLU A 763 -23.67 -33.72 44.80
N GLY A 764 -23.81 -32.77 43.89
CA GLY A 764 -24.71 -31.64 44.01
C GLY A 764 -25.04 -31.14 42.61
N GLU A 765 -26.16 -31.62 42.07
CA GLU A 765 -26.79 -31.08 40.88
C GLU A 765 -27.04 -29.58 41.05
N SER A 766 -26.54 -28.75 40.13
CA SER A 766 -27.07 -27.41 39.91
C SER A 766 -26.85 -26.99 38.45
N ASP A 767 -27.90 -27.20 37.66
CA ASP A 767 -28.37 -26.39 36.53
C ASP A 767 -27.31 -25.67 35.70
N ARG A 768 -26.80 -26.40 34.70
CA ARG A 768 -26.27 -25.80 33.48
C ARG A 768 -27.43 -25.13 32.75
N GLU A 769 -27.56 -23.82 32.87
CA GLU A 769 -28.33 -23.04 31.91
C GLU A 769 -27.78 -23.32 30.51
N SER A 770 -28.59 -24.01 29.71
CA SER A 770 -28.31 -24.32 28.32
C SER A 770 -28.18 -23.01 27.55
N ILE A 771 -26.94 -22.59 27.30
CA ILE A 771 -26.64 -21.58 26.30
C ILE A 771 -27.04 -22.19 24.95
N ASP A 772 -28.19 -21.73 24.47
CA ASP A 772 -28.85 -22.09 23.22
C ASP A 772 -27.84 -22.08 22.05
N SER A 773 -27.40 -23.27 21.64
CA SER A 773 -26.37 -23.49 20.63
C SER A 773 -26.86 -23.24 19.20
N ASP A 774 -28.10 -22.79 19.02
CA ASP A 774 -28.79 -22.84 17.72
C ASP A 774 -28.81 -21.49 16.98
N ARG A 775 -27.92 -20.54 17.33
CA ARG A 775 -27.92 -19.19 16.72
C ARG A 775 -26.81 -18.85 15.73
N TYR A 776 -25.95 -19.79 15.35
CA TYR A 776 -24.86 -19.52 14.39
C TYR A 776 -24.73 -20.52 13.23
N THR A 777 -25.71 -21.39 13.04
CA THR A 777 -25.78 -22.36 11.93
C THR A 777 -26.62 -21.89 10.75
N GLU A 778 -26.57 -20.60 10.38
CA GLU A 778 -27.25 -20.15 9.16
C GLU A 778 -26.34 -19.26 8.31
N GLY A 779 -25.72 -19.90 7.30
CA GLY A 779 -24.94 -19.21 6.29
C GLY A 779 -23.90 -20.03 5.53
N GLU A 780 -23.68 -21.32 5.85
CA GLU A 780 -22.70 -22.17 5.12
C GLU A 780 -23.10 -22.51 3.66
N GLY A 781 -24.18 -21.91 3.15
CA GLY A 781 -24.73 -22.17 1.82
C GLY A 781 -24.83 -20.98 0.86
N SER A 782 -24.84 -19.73 1.34
CA SER A 782 -25.12 -18.56 0.49
C SER A 782 -23.92 -17.65 0.21
N ASP A 783 -22.69 -18.11 0.46
CA ASP A 783 -21.49 -17.26 0.37
C ASP A 783 -20.48 -17.78 -0.66
N TYR A 784 -20.97 -17.97 -1.87
CA TYR A 784 -20.15 -18.05 -3.08
C TYR A 784 -20.95 -17.31 -4.14
N GLY A 785 -20.52 -16.12 -4.57
CA GLY A 785 -21.25 -15.17 -5.45
C GLY A 785 -21.96 -15.77 -6.66
N TYR A 786 -23.12 -16.36 -6.41
CA TYR A 786 -24.06 -16.93 -7.35
C TYR A 786 -25.46 -16.63 -6.84
N ASP A 787 -25.91 -15.41 -7.09
CA ASP A 787 -27.33 -15.16 -7.31
C ASP A 787 -27.44 -14.53 -8.71
N THR A 788 -27.60 -15.39 -9.71
CA THR A 788 -28.22 -15.03 -10.98
C THR A 788 -29.68 -15.40 -10.84
N GLY A 789 -30.52 -14.40 -10.56
CA GLY A 789 -31.96 -14.54 -10.50
C GLY A 789 -32.60 -13.17 -10.74
N GLY A 790 -32.99 -12.92 -11.99
CA GLY A 790 -33.66 -11.71 -12.44
C GLY A 790 -32.83 -10.92 -13.45
N SER A 791 -32.85 -11.37 -14.69
CA SER A 791 -32.65 -10.50 -15.84
C SER A 791 -33.72 -9.41 -15.80
N ASP A 792 -33.35 -8.20 -15.43
CA ASP A 792 -33.83 -7.07 -16.21
C ASP A 792 -32.69 -6.75 -17.17
N GLU A 793 -32.99 -7.01 -18.44
CA GLU A 793 -32.26 -6.48 -19.58
C GLU A 793 -32.30 -4.95 -19.45
N GLU A 794 -31.38 -4.37 -18.70
CA GLU A 794 -31.04 -2.97 -18.89
C GLU A 794 -29.87 -2.95 -19.86
N ASP A 795 -30.18 -2.34 -20.99
CA ASP A 795 -29.38 -2.19 -22.17
C ASP A 795 -27.90 -2.01 -21.85
N VAL A 796 -27.07 -2.69 -22.62
CA VAL A 796 -25.70 -2.24 -22.88
C VAL A 796 -25.86 -0.94 -23.67
N GLU A 797 -26.23 0.14 -22.97
CA GLU A 797 -25.85 1.46 -23.42
C GLU A 797 -24.33 1.41 -23.51
N ASN A 798 -23.87 1.63 -24.73
CA ASN A 798 -22.48 1.89 -25.01
C ASN A 798 -21.95 2.75 -23.87
N ILE A 799 -20.91 2.24 -23.22
CA ILE A 799 -19.95 3.14 -22.59
C ILE A 799 -19.35 3.89 -23.79
N GLU A 800 -20.07 4.88 -24.29
CA GLU A 800 -19.45 6.09 -24.77
C GLU A 800 -18.53 6.45 -23.63
N ASP A 801 -17.24 6.41 -23.94
CA ASP A 801 -16.20 6.96 -23.10
C ASP A 801 -16.78 8.22 -22.48
N ASN A 802 -17.08 8.15 -21.18
CA ASN A 802 -17.33 9.36 -20.42
C ASN A 802 -16.03 10.12 -20.60
N GLN A 803 -16.05 11.06 -21.55
CA GLN A 803 -15.20 12.21 -21.59
C GLN A 803 -15.27 12.73 -20.17
N PHE A 804 -14.31 12.29 -19.36
CA PHE A 804 -13.72 13.19 -18.41
C PHE A 804 -13.58 14.48 -19.20
N ASP A 805 -14.17 15.56 -18.70
CA ASP A 805 -13.64 16.90 -18.96
C ASP A 805 -12.21 16.89 -18.37
N VAL A 806 -11.32 16.11 -19.00
CA VAL A 806 -9.90 16.36 -19.03
C VAL A 806 -9.89 17.74 -19.65
N GLU A 807 -9.54 18.76 -18.88
CA GLU A 807 -9.10 20.00 -19.49
C GLU A 807 -8.18 19.58 -20.65
N PRO A 808 -8.44 19.97 -21.90
CA PRO A 808 -7.75 19.44 -23.09
C PRO A 808 -6.24 19.77 -23.15
N ASN A 809 -5.67 20.17 -22.01
CA ASN A 809 -4.36 20.73 -21.77
C ASN A 809 -3.45 19.83 -20.91
N ILE A 810 -3.80 18.55 -20.70
CA ILE A 810 -2.94 17.57 -20.01
C ILE A 810 -2.51 16.54 -21.05
N GLY A 811 -1.23 16.53 -21.40
CA GLY A 811 -0.66 15.56 -22.33
C GLY A 811 0.73 15.10 -21.90
N PRO A 812 1.37 14.23 -22.70
CA PRO A 812 2.44 13.33 -22.28
C PRO A 812 3.73 14.02 -21.78
N GLU A 813 3.92 15.30 -22.09
CA GLU A 813 5.10 16.07 -21.69
C GLU A 813 5.13 16.48 -20.19
N ASP A 814 4.10 16.20 -19.41
CA ASP A 814 4.11 16.42 -17.94
C ASP A 814 4.66 15.22 -17.14
N GLY A 815 5.19 14.18 -17.82
CA GLY A 815 5.68 12.97 -17.17
C GLY A 815 4.57 12.02 -16.71
N GLU A 816 3.31 12.29 -17.06
CA GLU A 816 2.26 11.28 -17.10
C GLU A 816 2.14 10.73 -18.53
N GLU A 817 3.15 9.97 -18.95
CA GLU A 817 3.04 9.14 -20.14
C GLU A 817 2.13 7.93 -19.86
N PRO A 818 1.41 7.39 -20.87
CA PRO A 818 0.37 6.39 -20.66
C PRO A 818 0.83 5.21 -19.81
N PHE A 819 -0.01 4.86 -18.82
CA PHE A 819 0.13 3.72 -17.91
C PHE A 819 1.00 2.57 -18.49
N ASN A 820 2.21 2.40 -17.92
CA ASN A 820 3.25 1.39 -18.19
C ASN A 820 4.40 1.74 -19.16
N HIS A 821 4.47 2.92 -19.80
CA HIS A 821 5.64 3.21 -20.67
C HIS A 821 6.91 3.50 -19.86
N ASP A 822 6.80 4.29 -18.79
CA ASP A 822 7.95 4.67 -17.94
C ASP A 822 8.53 3.52 -17.13
N VAL A 823 7.69 2.56 -16.68
CA VAL A 823 8.14 1.44 -15.84
C VAL A 823 9.13 0.53 -16.58
N GLU A 824 9.01 0.41 -17.90
CA GLU A 824 9.93 -0.40 -18.70
C GLU A 824 11.25 0.31 -19.00
N ILE A 825 11.23 1.63 -19.26
CA ILE A 825 12.41 2.42 -19.63
C ILE A 825 13.24 2.81 -18.40
N LEU A 826 12.59 3.29 -17.34
CA LEU A 826 13.24 3.67 -16.08
C LEU A 826 13.94 2.46 -15.42
N ASP A 827 13.36 1.26 -15.52
CA ASP A 827 13.98 0.01 -15.03
C ASP A 827 15.18 -0.46 -15.88
N ILE A 828 15.17 -0.22 -17.21
CA ILE A 828 16.30 -0.58 -18.09
C ILE A 828 17.55 0.21 -17.70
N GLU A 829 17.38 1.41 -17.16
CA GLU A 829 18.47 2.34 -16.85
C GLU A 829 18.80 2.43 -15.35
N GLY A 830 18.08 1.71 -14.48
CA GLY A 830 18.45 1.51 -13.06
C GLY A 830 17.60 2.24 -12.02
N PHE A 831 16.47 2.83 -12.40
CA PHE A 831 15.47 3.36 -11.47
C PHE A 831 14.53 2.26 -10.96
N SER A 832 13.86 2.50 -9.83
CA SER A 832 12.86 1.60 -9.30
C SER A 832 11.49 1.84 -9.90
N ALA A 833 10.88 0.80 -10.47
CA ALA A 833 9.44 0.75 -10.67
C ALA A 833 8.67 1.19 -9.40
N LEU A 834 7.87 2.27 -9.54
CA LEU A 834 6.99 2.86 -8.53
C LEU A 834 6.06 1.81 -7.90
#